data_AF-A0A1C5V456-F1
#
_entry.id   AF-A0A1C5V456-F1
#
_cell.length_a   1.000
_cell.length_b   1.000
_cell.length_c   1.000
_cell.angle_alpha   90.00
_cell.angle_beta   90.00
_cell.angle_gamma   90.00
#
_symmetry.space_group_name_H-M   'P 1'
#
loop_
_entity.id
_entity.type
_entity.pdbx_description
1 polymer ?
#
loop_
_entity_poly.entity_id
_entity_poly.type
_entity_poly.pdbx_seq_one_letter_code
_entity_poly.pdbx_strand_id
1 'polypeptide(L)'
;MIMRMADRLDSSCALGAIRQGMIMMIPLLVVGYLAAMLINLPIPAYQTFIAKLCGGHVLEILNFVYASVNEFFAVFLAVTTTVSYAIMKRRKQEIYEGTGNIIILVIITLAALVGYFGIQYDDFSIHSLSNMHAFTALFVALISGKIYYTMKSSRFFKVKNQRTNTDGIYIEAIEGIAPAVVIIGFFAFFRILLQVLFGVSGFQELVERFFDYLLKPLQNGLGAGVVIIFLTHALWFFGIHGHNMLDTVIKQNFSDITAGIFSKTMQDVFVLLGGVGAVLCLVIAILLFAKKKGVRNLAYMAAPSLVFNISEIVLFGVPVILNPILLIPFMLVPMVNYLVTYAAMFFGLVPHVIREVDWTTPVILSGYQATGSWAGAVLQILCLAIGVCIYKPFIRMYEEQRELRLKRDVKRLVEEMQREEQNNSISPYTKREDEIGHMARILADELVEAIRRKELFLVYQPQVNRDGRCIGAEALIRWEHPEFGFIYPPLIIQLAKEKKVLSTLEKFIFDTAGAALAQVRDIVPDDFKMSVNLTNESLEWDGIEACIENVVKKYQFPNVQLGLEITEQDALSSSIDITKKIEALKAKGHRFLIDDFGMGHTSLVYLQTKYFNIVKLDGSLTRDVIHNETNRDIIASIVYLGRSLKFKIIAEYVENEAQRDELKKLGCDAFQGYLYSKPIKLDELMSWIKGSGHES
;
A
#
# COMPACT_ATOMS: atom_id res chain seq x y z
N MET A 1 7.89 -18.46 -12.66
CA MET A 1 8.79 -18.87 -11.55
C MET A 1 9.09 -17.72 -10.60
N ILE A 2 9.60 -16.58 -11.09
CA ILE A 2 9.90 -15.36 -10.31
C ILE A 2 8.72 -14.88 -9.45
N MET A 3 7.50 -14.79 -10.02
CA MET A 3 6.30 -14.42 -9.25
C MET A 3 5.98 -15.40 -8.11
N ARG A 4 6.11 -16.72 -8.33
CA ARG A 4 5.87 -17.72 -7.26
C ARG A 4 6.91 -17.63 -6.14
N MET A 5 8.15 -17.23 -6.45
CA MET A 5 9.17 -16.97 -5.45
C MET A 5 8.89 -15.67 -4.68
N ALA A 6 8.53 -14.59 -5.37
CA ALA A 6 8.13 -13.33 -4.75
C ALA A 6 6.94 -13.54 -3.80
N ASP A 7 5.89 -14.23 -4.26
CA ASP A 7 4.68 -14.50 -3.46
C ASP A 7 5.01 -15.41 -2.26
N ARG A 8 5.93 -16.38 -2.40
CA ARG A 8 6.40 -17.21 -1.27
C ARG A 8 7.21 -16.40 -0.27
N LEU A 9 8.07 -15.49 -0.71
CA LEU A 9 8.87 -14.62 0.15
C LEU A 9 7.98 -13.62 0.89
N ASP A 10 7.03 -12.98 0.19
CA ASP A 10 6.00 -12.10 0.78
C ASP A 10 5.11 -12.90 1.78
N SER A 11 4.88 -14.19 1.53
CA SER A 11 4.16 -15.07 2.45
C SER A 11 4.97 -15.52 3.68
N SER A 12 6.25 -15.18 3.82
CA SER A 12 7.01 -15.55 5.03
C SER A 12 6.81 -14.53 6.14
N CYS A 13 6.37 -15.01 7.31
CA CYS A 13 6.19 -14.16 8.50
C CYS A 13 7.54 -13.57 8.96
N ALA A 14 8.61 -14.36 8.90
CA ALA A 14 9.92 -13.92 9.36
C ALA A 14 10.52 -12.83 8.45
N LEU A 15 10.46 -13.06 7.13
CA LEU A 15 11.01 -12.12 6.16
C LEU A 15 10.23 -10.79 6.11
N GLY A 16 8.90 -10.85 6.17
CA GLY A 16 8.12 -9.64 6.27
C GLY A 16 8.35 -8.89 7.58
N ALA A 17 8.60 -9.60 8.70
CA ALA A 17 8.88 -8.98 9.99
C ALA A 17 10.22 -8.25 9.99
N ILE A 18 11.25 -8.85 9.40
CA ILE A 18 12.55 -8.22 9.16
C ILE A 18 12.36 -6.92 8.35
N ARG A 19 11.67 -7.02 7.19
CA ARG A 19 11.44 -5.87 6.31
C ARG A 19 10.69 -4.75 7.02
N GLN A 20 9.58 -5.06 7.68
CA GLN A 20 8.74 -4.08 8.35
C GLN A 20 9.45 -3.48 9.59
N GLY A 21 10.22 -4.28 10.32
CA GLY A 21 11.02 -3.81 11.46
C GLY A 21 12.04 -2.76 11.03
N MET A 22 12.78 -3.03 9.95
CA MET A 22 13.74 -2.08 9.41
C MET A 22 13.08 -0.81 8.85
N ILE A 23 11.90 -0.90 8.21
CA ILE A 23 11.13 0.28 7.78
C ILE A 23 10.79 1.19 8.98
N MET A 24 10.41 0.60 10.12
CA MET A 24 10.10 1.36 11.33
C MET A 24 11.33 2.06 11.94
N MET A 25 12.55 1.65 11.58
CA MET A 25 13.79 2.30 12.04
C MET A 25 14.22 3.50 11.19
N ILE A 26 13.63 3.70 10.00
CA ILE A 26 14.05 4.76 9.05
C ILE A 26 14.17 6.15 9.73
N PRO A 27 13.19 6.64 10.52
CA PRO A 27 13.31 7.98 11.11
C PRO A 27 14.56 8.14 11.97
N LEU A 28 14.89 7.12 12.78
CA LEU A 28 16.05 7.15 13.66
C LEU A 28 17.36 7.01 12.88
N LEU A 29 17.38 6.13 11.87
CA LEU A 29 18.53 5.92 11.01
C LEU A 29 18.89 7.18 10.23
N VAL A 30 17.90 7.88 9.69
CA VAL A 30 18.11 9.15 8.98
C VAL A 30 18.79 10.17 9.90
N VAL A 31 18.32 10.29 11.15
CA VAL A 31 18.92 11.22 12.12
C VAL A 31 20.37 10.83 12.44
N GLY A 32 20.64 9.56 12.74
CA GLY A 32 21.99 9.08 13.04
C GLY A 32 22.95 9.25 11.88
N TYR A 33 22.54 8.90 10.66
CA TYR A 33 23.40 9.01 9.48
C TYR A 33 23.59 10.46 9.01
N LEU A 34 22.62 11.36 9.19
CA LEU A 34 22.83 12.79 8.97
C LEU A 34 23.85 13.36 9.95
N ALA A 35 23.84 12.93 11.21
CA ALA A 35 24.88 13.31 12.16
C ALA A 35 26.26 12.78 11.71
N ALA A 36 26.35 11.50 11.32
CA ALA A 36 27.58 10.90 10.79
C ALA A 36 28.13 11.67 9.58
N MET A 37 27.25 12.06 8.66
CA MET A 37 27.57 12.87 7.49
C MET A 37 28.19 14.22 7.88
N LEU A 38 27.58 14.92 8.84
CA LEU A 38 28.08 16.21 9.31
C LEU A 38 29.39 16.07 10.09
N ILE A 39 29.62 14.96 10.77
CA ILE A 39 30.90 14.69 11.45
C ILE A 39 32.01 14.46 10.42
N ASN A 40 31.76 13.64 9.41
CA ASN A 40 32.81 13.11 8.52
C ASN A 40 32.96 13.86 7.19
N LEU A 41 32.38 15.07 7.05
CA LEU A 41 32.47 15.83 5.80
C LEU A 41 33.95 16.15 5.46
N PRO A 42 34.51 15.63 4.35
CA PRO A 42 35.97 15.57 4.17
C PRO A 42 36.50 16.85 3.50
N ILE A 43 36.22 17.98 4.13
CA ILE A 43 36.69 19.32 3.75
C ILE A 43 37.57 19.82 4.90
N PRO A 44 38.89 19.99 4.72
CA PRO A 44 39.80 20.35 5.82
C PRO A 44 39.40 21.65 6.55
N ALA A 45 38.92 22.64 5.81
CA ALA A 45 38.41 23.90 6.37
C ALA A 45 37.17 23.68 7.25
N TYR A 46 36.26 22.79 6.82
CA TYR A 46 35.07 22.44 7.59
C TYR A 46 35.43 21.67 8.86
N GLN A 47 36.34 20.68 8.78
CA GLN A 47 36.78 19.91 9.94
C GLN A 47 37.39 20.81 11.02
N THR A 48 38.19 21.79 10.61
CA THR A 48 38.74 22.80 11.53
C THR A 48 37.67 23.72 12.09
N PHE A 49 36.69 24.11 11.27
CA PHE A 49 35.57 24.97 11.67
C PHE A 49 34.67 24.29 12.70
N ILE A 50 34.19 23.07 12.41
CA ILE A 50 33.23 22.38 13.28
C ILE A 50 33.84 21.96 14.62
N ALA A 51 35.13 21.63 14.63
CA ALA A 51 35.86 21.34 15.86
C ALA A 51 36.02 22.57 16.79
N LYS A 52 35.99 23.79 16.24
CA LYS A 52 36.11 25.04 17.01
C LYS A 52 34.78 25.74 17.26
N LEU A 53 33.75 25.42 16.47
CA LEU A 53 32.44 26.04 16.55
C LEU A 53 31.83 25.83 17.93
N CYS A 54 31.41 26.94 18.57
CA CYS A 54 30.89 26.94 19.94
C CYS A 54 31.78 26.17 20.94
N GLY A 55 33.11 26.26 20.79
CA GLY A 55 34.05 25.56 21.69
C GLY A 55 34.13 24.04 21.48
N GLY A 56 33.62 23.50 20.37
CA GLY A 56 33.60 22.07 20.08
C GLY A 56 32.31 21.36 20.50
N HIS A 57 31.42 22.04 21.23
CA HIS A 57 30.16 21.46 21.69
C HIS A 57 29.21 21.05 20.56
N VAL A 58 29.28 21.69 19.39
CA VAL A 58 28.49 21.25 18.22
C VAL A 58 28.91 19.86 17.76
N LEU A 59 30.23 19.61 17.70
CA LEU A 59 30.76 18.29 17.35
C LEU A 59 30.40 17.25 18.41
N GLU A 60 30.43 17.61 19.70
CA GLU A 60 29.96 16.73 20.79
C GLU A 60 28.48 16.38 20.64
N ILE A 61 27.60 17.34 20.33
CA ILE A 61 26.18 17.11 20.09
C ILE A 61 25.98 16.16 18.91
N LEU A 62 26.70 16.36 17.81
CA LEU A 62 26.60 15.48 16.64
C LEU A 62 27.06 14.05 16.97
N ASN A 63 28.19 13.91 17.68
CA ASN A 63 28.67 12.60 18.13
C ASN A 63 27.70 11.94 19.10
N PHE A 64 27.08 12.70 20.00
CA PHE A 64 26.04 12.20 20.91
C PHE A 64 24.84 11.64 20.12
N VAL A 65 24.36 12.39 19.12
CA VAL A 65 23.26 11.94 18.25
C VAL A 65 23.64 10.67 17.50
N TYR A 66 24.83 10.64 16.89
CA TYR A 66 25.33 9.47 16.16
C TYR A 66 25.45 8.24 17.07
N ALA A 67 26.12 8.38 18.22
CA ALA A 67 26.32 7.30 19.18
C ALA A 67 24.99 6.77 19.73
N SER A 68 24.04 7.65 20.05
CA SER A 68 22.71 7.25 20.55
C SER A 68 21.96 6.34 19.59
N VAL A 69 22.15 6.52 18.28
CA VAL A 69 21.55 5.66 17.26
C VAL A 69 22.37 4.40 17.03
N ASN A 70 23.70 4.54 16.90
CA ASN A 70 24.56 3.45 16.47
C ASN A 70 24.84 2.41 17.57
N GLU A 71 25.07 2.85 18.81
CA GLU A 71 25.43 1.99 19.94
C GLU A 71 24.24 1.21 20.50
N PHE A 72 23.01 1.61 20.18
CA PHE A 72 21.78 0.95 20.63
C PHE A 72 20.98 0.32 19.49
N PHE A 73 21.55 0.29 18.28
CA PHE A 73 20.89 -0.17 17.06
C PHE A 73 20.31 -1.58 17.18
N ALA A 74 21.05 -2.53 17.78
CA ALA A 74 20.60 -3.91 17.92
C ALA A 74 19.31 -4.00 18.76
N VAL A 75 19.18 -3.14 19.78
CA VAL A 75 17.99 -3.09 20.63
C VAL A 75 16.80 -2.54 19.85
N PHE A 76 16.96 -1.43 19.14
CA PHE A 76 15.90 -0.86 18.29
C PHE A 76 15.43 -1.86 17.24
N LEU A 77 16.37 -2.59 16.61
CA LEU A 77 16.06 -3.60 15.62
C LEU A 77 15.32 -4.79 16.21
N ALA A 78 15.70 -5.25 17.40
CA ALA A 78 15.00 -6.33 18.10
C ALA A 78 13.54 -5.93 18.42
N VAL A 79 13.32 -4.73 18.95
CA VAL A 79 11.98 -4.22 19.27
C VAL A 79 11.10 -4.15 18.02
N THR A 80 11.58 -3.44 17.00
CA THR A 80 10.81 -3.20 15.77
C THR A 80 10.52 -4.50 15.01
N THR A 81 11.47 -5.44 14.97
CA THR A 81 11.29 -6.75 14.34
C THR A 81 10.30 -7.61 15.13
N THR A 82 10.37 -7.61 16.46
CA THR A 82 9.42 -8.35 17.30
C THR A 82 8.00 -7.83 17.17
N VAL A 83 7.81 -6.51 17.20
CA VAL A 83 6.50 -5.87 16.96
C VAL A 83 5.98 -6.24 15.57
N SER A 84 6.84 -6.16 14.55
CA SER A 84 6.47 -6.54 13.19
C SER A 84 6.06 -8.00 13.08
N TYR A 85 6.79 -8.90 13.73
CA TYR A 85 6.48 -10.32 13.75
C TYR A 85 5.11 -10.58 14.37
N ALA A 86 4.80 -9.92 15.49
CA ALA A 86 3.51 -10.02 16.17
C ALA A 86 2.35 -9.52 15.27
N ILE A 87 2.51 -8.34 14.65
CA ILE A 87 1.51 -7.78 13.72
C ILE A 87 1.27 -8.74 12.54
N MET A 88 2.33 -9.26 11.93
CA MET A 88 2.19 -10.18 10.80
C MET A 88 1.54 -11.51 11.18
N LYS A 89 1.82 -12.01 12.39
CA LYS A 89 1.21 -13.23 12.90
C LYS A 89 -0.29 -13.04 13.17
N ARG A 90 -0.67 -11.90 13.75
CA ARG A 90 -2.07 -11.49 13.97
C ARG A 90 -2.86 -11.49 12.65
N ARG A 91 -2.31 -10.90 11.59
CA ARG A 91 -2.96 -10.85 10.26
C ARG A 91 -3.23 -12.22 9.64
N LYS A 92 -2.40 -13.23 9.92
CA LYS A 92 -2.51 -14.55 9.29
C LYS A 92 -3.41 -15.55 10.00
N GLN A 93 -3.68 -15.34 11.28
CA GLN A 93 -4.40 -16.34 12.09
C GLN A 93 -5.80 -15.91 12.50
N GLU A 94 -6.27 -14.71 12.14
CA GLU A 94 -7.55 -14.13 12.60
C GLU A 94 -7.72 -14.16 14.13
N ILE A 95 -6.62 -14.33 14.87
CA ILE A 95 -6.61 -14.29 16.33
C ILE A 95 -6.59 -12.81 16.69
N TYR A 96 -7.73 -12.30 17.16
CA TYR A 96 -7.78 -10.99 17.83
C TYR A 96 -6.92 -11.07 19.10
N GLU A 97 -5.68 -10.61 19.01
CA GLU A 97 -4.80 -10.44 20.17
C GLU A 97 -4.86 -9.02 20.70
N GLY A 98 -4.89 -8.89 22.03
CA GLY A 98 -4.73 -7.61 22.71
C GLY A 98 -3.31 -7.05 22.53
N THR A 99 -3.20 -5.72 22.52
CA THR A 99 -1.93 -4.98 22.45
C THR A 99 -0.96 -5.37 23.57
N GLY A 100 -1.47 -5.87 24.71
CA GLY A 100 -0.65 -6.32 25.84
C GLY A 100 0.31 -7.45 25.48
N ASN A 101 -0.13 -8.43 24.69
CA ASN A 101 0.74 -9.54 24.24
C ASN A 101 1.96 -9.09 23.44
N ILE A 102 1.79 -8.06 22.60
CA ILE A 102 2.89 -7.52 21.79
C ILE A 102 3.95 -6.94 22.72
N ILE A 103 3.53 -6.15 23.71
CA ILE A 103 4.42 -5.53 24.70
C ILE A 103 5.13 -6.59 25.54
N ILE A 104 4.40 -7.62 26.00
CA ILE A 104 4.97 -8.73 26.76
C ILE A 104 6.05 -9.45 25.95
N LEU A 105 5.77 -9.78 24.68
CA LEU A 105 6.75 -10.42 23.81
C LEU A 105 7.99 -9.55 23.58
N VAL A 106 7.82 -8.22 23.44
CA VAL A 106 8.95 -7.28 23.33
C VAL A 106 9.82 -7.32 24.59
N ILE A 107 9.22 -7.26 25.78
CA ILE A 107 9.95 -7.31 27.06
C ILE A 107 10.73 -8.63 27.19
N ILE A 108 10.08 -9.76 26.88
CA ILE A 108 10.73 -11.08 26.90
C ILE A 108 11.90 -11.13 25.90
N THR A 109 11.70 -10.61 24.70
CA THR A 109 12.75 -10.58 23.66
C THR A 109 13.95 -9.75 24.12
N LEU A 110 13.72 -8.59 24.74
CA LEU A 110 14.79 -7.73 25.25
C LEU A 110 15.57 -8.41 26.38
N ALA A 111 14.88 -9.07 27.31
CA ALA A 111 15.53 -9.85 28.36
C ALA A 111 16.36 -10.99 27.78
N ALA A 112 15.83 -11.69 26.77
CA ALA A 112 16.55 -12.75 26.07
C ALA A 112 17.77 -12.22 25.30
N LEU A 113 17.66 -11.05 24.67
CA LEU A 113 18.76 -10.42 23.92
C LEU A 113 19.92 -10.04 24.84
N VAL A 114 19.62 -9.36 25.94
CA VAL A 114 20.63 -8.91 26.92
C VAL A 114 21.25 -10.11 27.65
N GLY A 115 20.45 -11.12 27.99
CA GLY A 115 20.96 -12.39 28.51
C GLY A 115 21.84 -13.13 27.50
N TYR A 116 21.48 -13.10 26.21
CA TYR A 116 22.26 -13.69 25.14
C TYR A 116 23.58 -12.97 24.88
N PHE A 117 23.63 -11.65 25.03
CA PHE A 117 24.88 -10.88 25.03
C PHE A 117 25.69 -11.06 26.31
N GLY A 118 25.10 -11.65 27.35
CA GLY A 118 25.84 -12.08 28.51
C GLY A 118 26.05 -10.96 29.52
N ILE A 119 25.02 -10.17 29.80
CA ILE A 119 25.06 -9.08 30.79
C ILE A 119 25.61 -9.48 32.18
N GLN A 120 25.57 -10.78 32.52
CA GLN A 120 26.10 -11.31 33.78
C GLN A 120 27.62 -11.50 33.78
N TYR A 121 28.28 -11.41 32.62
CA TYR A 121 29.71 -11.63 32.47
C TYR A 121 30.44 -10.28 32.38
N ASP A 122 31.66 -10.24 32.90
CA ASP A 122 32.48 -9.02 32.96
C ASP A 122 32.92 -8.50 31.58
N ASP A 123 32.78 -9.29 30.53
CA ASP A 123 33.09 -8.93 29.14
C ASP A 123 31.94 -8.21 28.41
N PHE A 124 30.79 -8.02 29.07
CA PHE A 124 29.67 -7.29 28.49
C PHE A 124 30.01 -5.82 28.25
N SER A 125 30.04 -5.42 26.99
CA SER A 125 30.22 -4.03 26.56
C SER A 125 28.95 -3.47 25.92
N ILE A 126 28.76 -2.16 26.03
CA ILE A 126 27.70 -1.43 25.32
C ILE A 126 27.83 -1.64 23.80
N HIS A 127 29.05 -1.84 23.28
CA HIS A 127 29.27 -2.15 21.87
C HIS A 127 28.54 -3.43 21.40
N SER A 128 28.25 -4.38 22.31
CA SER A 128 27.45 -5.56 22.00
C SER A 128 26.02 -5.20 21.55
N LEU A 129 25.53 -4.01 21.89
CA LEU A 129 24.22 -3.48 21.50
C LEU A 129 24.24 -2.66 20.21
N SER A 130 25.41 -2.47 19.60
CA SER A 130 25.62 -1.62 18.44
C SER A 130 25.11 -2.23 17.13
N ASN A 131 25.24 -1.47 16.04
CA ASN A 131 24.90 -1.92 14.68
C ASN A 131 25.72 -3.13 14.19
N MET A 132 26.86 -3.41 14.82
CA MET A 132 27.68 -4.59 14.51
C MET A 132 26.92 -5.87 14.85
N HIS A 133 26.08 -5.87 15.89
CA HIS A 133 25.33 -7.04 16.34
C HIS A 133 23.87 -7.10 15.85
N ALA A 134 23.57 -6.41 14.74
CA ALA A 134 22.25 -6.40 14.11
C ALA A 134 21.72 -7.82 13.79
N PHE A 135 22.59 -8.73 13.38
CA PHE A 135 22.19 -10.11 13.05
C PHE A 135 21.71 -10.88 14.29
N THR A 136 22.42 -10.74 15.40
CA THR A 136 22.02 -11.31 16.69
C THR A 136 20.64 -10.78 17.12
N ALA A 137 20.39 -9.48 16.97
CA ALA A 137 19.09 -8.88 17.27
C ALA A 137 17.95 -9.49 16.43
N LEU A 138 18.14 -9.63 15.12
CA LEU A 138 17.17 -10.27 14.22
C LEU A 138 16.93 -11.73 14.61
N PHE A 139 17.99 -12.48 14.87
CA PHE A 139 17.91 -13.88 15.30
C PHE A 139 17.10 -14.03 16.59
N VAL A 140 17.42 -13.23 17.61
CA VAL A 140 16.73 -13.27 18.90
C VAL A 140 15.25 -12.90 18.74
N ALA A 141 14.94 -11.82 18.01
CA ALA A 141 13.57 -11.36 17.79
C ALA A 141 12.70 -12.41 17.07
N LEU A 142 13.20 -12.97 15.97
CA LEU A 142 12.43 -13.93 15.16
C LEU A 142 12.20 -15.26 15.86
N ILE A 143 13.22 -15.79 16.54
CA ILE A 143 13.09 -17.04 17.28
C ILE A 143 12.22 -16.86 18.53
N SER A 144 12.36 -15.74 19.24
CA SER A 144 11.46 -15.39 20.37
C SER A 144 10.01 -15.33 19.91
N GLY A 145 9.72 -14.61 18.81
CA GLY A 145 8.39 -14.55 18.23
C GLY A 145 7.87 -15.94 17.82
N LYS A 146 8.70 -16.75 17.17
CA LYS A 146 8.32 -18.11 16.77
C LYS A 146 7.98 -19.00 17.96
N ILE A 147 8.81 -19.01 19.00
CA ILE A 147 8.58 -19.80 20.22
C ILE A 147 7.31 -19.31 20.92
N TYR A 148 7.19 -18.00 21.15
CA TYR A 148 6.07 -17.39 21.86
C TYR A 148 4.71 -17.76 21.26
N TYR A 149 4.57 -17.55 19.95
CA TYR A 149 3.32 -17.83 19.25
C TYR A 149 3.04 -19.33 19.10
N THR A 150 4.07 -20.16 18.99
CA THR A 150 3.90 -21.62 18.97
C THR A 150 3.37 -22.11 20.32
N MET A 151 3.93 -21.63 21.43
CA MET A 151 3.47 -21.99 22.77
C MET A 151 2.06 -21.50 23.06
N LYS A 152 1.74 -20.25 22.69
CA LYS A 152 0.42 -19.67 22.91
C LYS A 152 -0.69 -20.34 22.08
N SER A 153 -0.34 -20.85 20.90
CA SER A 153 -1.27 -21.63 20.07
C SER A 153 -1.57 -23.02 20.66
N SER A 154 -0.73 -23.52 21.57
CA SER A 154 -0.88 -24.82 22.20
C SER A 154 -1.92 -24.77 23.33
N ARG A 155 -2.77 -25.81 23.41
CA ARG A 155 -3.80 -25.93 24.45
C ARG A 155 -3.23 -26.08 25.86
N PHE A 156 -1.96 -26.47 26.00
CA PHE A 156 -1.31 -26.70 27.30
C PHE A 156 -0.99 -25.41 28.05
N PHE A 157 -0.82 -24.29 27.35
CA PHE A 157 -0.39 -23.01 27.93
C PHE A 157 -1.51 -21.97 28.03
N LYS A 158 -2.75 -22.34 27.66
CA LYS A 158 -3.91 -21.47 27.87
C LYS A 158 -4.43 -21.65 29.29
N VAL A 159 -4.59 -20.55 30.01
CA VAL A 159 -5.28 -20.59 31.30
C VAL A 159 -6.73 -21.00 30.99
N LYS A 160 -7.19 -22.12 31.57
CA LYS A 160 -8.60 -22.50 31.46
C LYS A 160 -9.43 -21.36 32.02
N ASN A 161 -10.27 -20.75 31.19
CA ASN A 161 -11.23 -19.68 31.55
C ASN A 161 -12.07 -20.11 32.77
N GLN A 162 -11.56 -19.88 33.97
CA GLN A 162 -12.38 -19.72 35.15
C GLN A 162 -12.99 -18.33 35.03
N ARG A 163 -14.30 -18.23 35.25
CA ARG A 163 -15.06 -16.97 35.20
C ARG A 163 -14.61 -16.03 36.33
N THR A 164 -13.43 -15.47 36.21
CA THR A 164 -12.93 -14.39 37.07
C THR A 164 -13.08 -13.09 36.31
N ASN A 165 -13.64 -12.08 36.98
CA ASN A 165 -13.88 -10.73 36.45
C ASN A 165 -12.56 -9.93 36.41
N THR A 166 -11.49 -10.56 35.92
CA THR A 166 -10.11 -10.05 35.90
C THR A 166 -9.79 -9.40 34.55
N ASP A 167 -9.05 -8.29 34.59
CA ASP A 167 -8.62 -7.55 33.41
C ASP A 167 -7.90 -8.46 32.38
N GLY A 168 -8.23 -8.31 31.10
CA GLY A 168 -7.65 -9.12 30.02
C GLY A 168 -6.12 -9.03 29.96
N ILE A 169 -5.55 -7.86 30.28
CA ILE A 169 -4.09 -7.64 30.31
C ILE A 169 -3.43 -8.48 31.41
N TYR A 170 -4.08 -8.68 32.55
CA TYR A 170 -3.55 -9.50 33.64
C TYR A 170 -3.45 -10.97 33.24
N ILE A 171 -4.47 -11.49 32.54
CA ILE A 171 -4.46 -12.86 32.01
C ILE A 171 -3.34 -13.01 30.97
N GLU A 172 -3.20 -12.05 30.05
CA GLU A 172 -2.11 -12.04 29.07
C GLU A 172 -0.73 -12.06 29.73
N ALA A 173 -0.53 -11.30 30.81
CA ALA A 173 0.73 -11.28 31.56
C ALA A 173 1.06 -12.65 32.19
N ILE A 174 0.06 -13.32 32.78
CA ILE A 174 0.24 -14.67 33.35
C ILE A 174 0.56 -15.68 32.26
N GLU A 175 -0.19 -15.67 31.15
CA GLU A 175 0.06 -16.56 30.01
C GLU A 175 1.45 -16.34 29.39
N GLY A 176 2.00 -15.13 29.53
CA GLY A 176 3.36 -14.78 29.10
C GLY A 176 4.49 -15.40 29.93
N ILE A 177 4.23 -15.87 31.15
CA ILE A 177 5.28 -16.40 32.05
C ILE A 177 5.95 -17.64 31.47
N ALA A 178 5.18 -18.63 31.01
CA ALA A 178 5.74 -19.87 30.48
C ALA A 178 6.57 -19.64 29.19
N PRO A 179 6.08 -18.86 28.20
CA PRO A 179 6.91 -18.42 27.09
C PRO A 179 8.18 -17.69 27.51
N ALA A 180 8.12 -16.82 28.53
CA ALA A 180 9.29 -16.10 29.02
C ALA A 180 10.39 -17.04 29.52
N VAL A 181 10.03 -18.02 30.36
CA VAL A 181 10.97 -19.02 30.88
C VAL A 181 11.62 -19.82 29.75
N VAL A 182 10.83 -20.27 28.77
CA VAL A 182 11.34 -21.07 27.66
C VAL A 182 12.23 -20.25 26.73
N ILE A 183 11.84 -19.02 26.40
CA ILE A 183 12.62 -18.17 25.49
C ILE A 183 13.95 -17.77 26.14
N ILE A 184 13.92 -17.25 27.37
CA ILE A 184 15.15 -16.84 28.07
C ILE A 184 16.04 -18.06 28.31
N GLY A 185 15.46 -19.17 28.76
CA GLY A 185 16.18 -20.43 28.97
C GLY A 185 16.81 -20.97 27.68
N PHE A 186 16.11 -20.89 26.55
CA PHE A 186 16.63 -21.29 25.24
C PHE A 186 17.87 -20.48 24.85
N PHE A 187 17.82 -19.14 24.95
CA PHE A 187 18.96 -18.31 24.57
C PHE A 187 20.14 -18.42 25.54
N ALA A 188 19.88 -18.56 26.85
CA ALA A 188 20.92 -18.83 27.83
C ALA A 188 21.62 -20.17 27.54
N PHE A 189 20.85 -21.24 27.32
CA PHE A 189 21.39 -22.54 26.93
C PHE A 189 22.15 -22.47 25.61
N PHE A 190 21.60 -21.79 24.61
CA PHE A 190 22.22 -21.67 23.29
C PHE A 190 23.56 -20.92 23.33
N ARG A 191 23.68 -19.85 24.12
CA ARG A 191 24.96 -19.16 24.36
C ARG A 191 25.99 -20.11 24.96
N ILE A 192 25.64 -20.80 26.05
CA ILE A 192 26.54 -21.74 26.73
C ILE A 192 26.97 -22.87 25.78
N LEU A 193 26.02 -23.40 24.99
CA LEU A 193 26.30 -24.44 24.00
C LEU A 193 27.33 -23.96 22.97
N LEU A 194 27.20 -22.72 22.47
CA LEU A 194 28.16 -22.15 21.53
C LEU A 194 29.54 -21.95 22.15
N GLN A 195 29.59 -21.50 23.41
CA GLN A 195 30.84 -21.33 24.14
C GLN A 195 31.56 -22.67 24.36
N VAL A 196 30.82 -23.72 24.72
CA VAL A 196 31.39 -25.06 24.97
C VAL A 196 31.83 -25.74 23.68
N LEU A 197 31.01 -25.68 22.62
CA LEU A 197 31.29 -26.40 21.37
C LEU A 197 32.30 -25.70 20.46
N PHE A 198 32.28 -24.36 20.43
CA PHE A 198 33.02 -23.58 19.44
C PHE A 198 33.93 -22.50 20.05
N GLY A 199 33.88 -22.30 21.37
CA GLY A 199 34.67 -21.26 22.03
C GLY A 199 34.30 -19.84 21.55
N VAL A 200 33.03 -19.61 21.21
CA VAL A 200 32.50 -18.32 20.77
C VAL A 200 31.42 -17.83 21.73
N SER A 201 31.33 -16.50 21.88
CA SER A 201 30.39 -15.83 22.77
C SER A 201 28.97 -15.75 22.20
N GLY A 202 28.82 -15.93 20.88
CA GLY A 202 27.53 -15.86 20.20
C GLY A 202 27.55 -16.37 18.77
N PHE A 203 26.36 -16.47 18.17
CA PHE A 203 26.15 -17.05 16.86
C PHE A 203 26.75 -16.20 15.76
N GLN A 204 26.72 -14.88 15.91
CA GLN A 204 27.37 -13.98 14.97
C GLN A 204 28.89 -14.23 14.90
N GLU A 205 29.57 -14.32 16.03
CA GLU A 205 31.01 -14.60 16.07
C GLU A 205 31.34 -15.95 15.42
N LEU A 206 30.47 -16.96 15.58
CA LEU A 206 30.61 -18.24 14.88
C LEU A 206 30.54 -18.06 13.35
N VAL A 207 29.61 -17.24 12.86
CA VAL A 207 29.46 -16.93 11.44
C VAL A 207 30.66 -16.13 10.93
N GLU A 208 31.17 -15.17 11.70
CA GLU A 208 32.37 -14.41 11.39
C GLU A 208 33.59 -15.34 11.27
N ARG A 209 33.81 -16.25 12.22
CA ARG A 209 34.89 -17.26 12.16
C ARG A 209 34.74 -18.21 10.98
N PHE A 210 33.51 -18.58 10.63
CA PHE A 210 33.24 -19.39 9.45
C PHE A 210 33.65 -18.67 8.16
N PHE A 211 33.29 -17.39 8.03
CA PHE A 211 33.69 -16.59 6.86
C PHE A 211 35.19 -16.30 6.86
N ASP A 212 35.82 -16.05 8.01
CA ASP A 212 37.28 -15.92 8.12
C ASP A 212 37.97 -17.19 7.64
N TYR A 213 37.54 -18.37 8.11
CA TYR A 213 38.05 -19.65 7.63
C TYR A 213 37.89 -19.84 6.12
N LEU A 214 36.75 -19.41 5.56
CA LEU A 214 36.46 -19.50 4.13
C LEU A 214 37.33 -18.55 3.30
N LEU A 215 37.58 -17.33 3.80
CA LEU A 215 38.25 -16.26 3.05
C LEU A 215 39.77 -16.24 3.25
N LYS A 216 40.29 -16.71 4.39
CA LYS A 216 41.72 -16.73 4.72
C LYS A 216 42.61 -17.43 3.68
N PRO A 217 42.19 -18.52 3.00
CA PRO A 217 43.00 -19.13 1.93
C PRO A 217 43.09 -18.27 0.65
N LEU A 218 42.20 -17.29 0.48
CA LEU A 218 42.16 -16.46 -0.73
C LEU A 218 43.23 -15.37 -0.63
N GLN A 219 44.22 -15.43 -1.52
CA GLN A 219 45.18 -14.35 -1.67
C GLN A 219 44.50 -13.08 -2.20
N ASN A 220 45.07 -11.91 -1.85
CA ASN A 220 44.58 -10.63 -2.33
C ASN A 220 44.73 -10.53 -3.87
N GLY A 221 43.62 -10.80 -4.57
CA GLY A 221 43.53 -10.85 -6.01
C GLY A 221 42.08 -10.76 -6.47
N LEU A 222 41.85 -10.81 -7.79
CA LEU A 222 40.51 -10.63 -8.38
C LEU A 222 39.46 -11.59 -7.78
N GLY A 223 39.83 -12.85 -7.54
CA GLY A 223 38.90 -13.85 -7.01
C GLY A 223 38.39 -13.52 -5.61
N ALA A 224 39.25 -13.01 -4.72
CA ALA A 224 38.88 -12.68 -3.34
C ALA A 224 37.82 -11.57 -3.32
N GLY A 225 38.02 -10.50 -4.07
CA GLY A 225 37.05 -9.40 -4.14
C GLY A 225 35.71 -9.82 -4.74
N VAL A 226 35.70 -10.66 -5.79
CA VAL A 226 34.44 -11.21 -6.35
C VAL A 226 33.65 -11.98 -5.28
N VAL A 227 34.30 -12.86 -4.52
CA VAL A 227 33.63 -13.66 -3.48
C VAL A 227 33.10 -12.78 -2.37
N ILE A 228 33.90 -11.83 -1.88
CA ILE A 228 33.50 -10.92 -0.79
C ILE A 228 32.31 -10.08 -1.22
N ILE A 229 32.37 -9.44 -2.39
CA ILE A 229 31.29 -8.60 -2.90
C ILE A 229 30.03 -9.44 -3.10
N PHE A 230 30.14 -10.65 -3.66
CA PHE A 230 28.99 -11.54 -3.78
C PHE A 230 28.37 -11.84 -2.42
N LEU A 231 29.16 -12.23 -1.41
CA LEU A 231 28.68 -12.55 -0.08
C LEU A 231 28.03 -11.34 0.62
N THR A 232 28.64 -10.15 0.53
CA THR A 232 28.10 -8.90 1.09
C THR A 232 26.68 -8.64 0.58
N HIS A 233 26.45 -8.76 -0.72
CA HIS A 233 25.15 -8.48 -1.33
C HIS A 233 24.15 -9.62 -1.12
N ALA A 234 24.60 -10.87 -1.15
CA ALA A 234 23.76 -12.04 -0.88
C ALA A 234 23.17 -11.98 0.54
N LEU A 235 23.97 -11.62 1.55
CA LEU A 235 23.49 -11.44 2.93
C LEU A 235 22.43 -10.34 3.02
N TRP A 236 22.65 -9.20 2.37
CA TRP A 236 21.70 -8.08 2.34
C TRP A 236 20.37 -8.43 1.67
N PHE A 237 20.38 -9.29 0.65
CA PHE A 237 19.15 -9.76 0.02
C PHE A 237 18.22 -10.49 1.01
N PHE A 238 18.79 -11.19 2.01
CA PHE A 238 18.04 -11.85 3.08
C PHE A 238 17.78 -10.93 4.30
N GLY A 239 18.10 -9.63 4.20
CA GLY A 239 17.95 -8.67 5.28
C GLY A 239 19.03 -8.75 6.35
N ILE A 240 20.14 -9.45 6.09
CA ILE A 240 21.32 -9.47 6.97
C ILE A 240 22.26 -8.36 6.48
N HIS A 241 22.70 -7.46 7.36
CA HIS A 241 23.63 -6.39 7.00
C HIS A 241 25.02 -6.97 6.64
N GLY A 242 25.17 -7.46 5.41
CA GLY A 242 26.35 -8.18 4.95
C GLY A 242 27.64 -7.38 4.98
N HIS A 243 27.54 -6.05 4.88
CA HIS A 243 28.69 -5.16 5.06
C HIS A 243 29.21 -5.24 6.50
N ASN A 244 28.33 -5.08 7.51
CA ASN A 244 28.69 -5.18 8.92
C ASN A 244 29.13 -6.60 9.31
N MET A 245 28.43 -7.63 8.81
CA MET A 245 28.73 -9.03 9.09
C MET A 245 30.13 -9.44 8.61
N LEU A 246 30.57 -8.90 7.47
CA LEU A 246 31.87 -9.23 6.89
C LEU A 246 32.94 -8.18 7.23
N ASP A 247 32.59 -7.06 7.88
CA ASP A 247 33.51 -5.94 8.12
C ASP A 247 34.75 -6.39 8.91
N THR A 248 34.56 -7.14 10.00
CA THR A 248 35.67 -7.68 10.82
C THR A 248 36.58 -8.57 9.98
N VAL A 249 36.00 -9.47 9.19
CA VAL A 249 36.74 -10.43 8.36
C VAL A 249 37.50 -9.73 7.23
N ILE A 250 36.88 -8.72 6.60
CA ILE A 250 37.49 -7.92 5.54
C ILE A 250 38.62 -7.08 6.12
N LYS A 251 38.43 -6.43 7.27
CA LYS A 251 39.49 -5.63 7.92
C LYS A 251 40.68 -6.48 8.35
N GLN A 252 40.46 -7.69 8.84
CA GLN A 252 41.55 -8.58 9.25
C GLN A 252 42.40 -9.07 8.07
N ASN A 253 41.78 -9.37 6.93
CA ASN A 253 42.45 -10.01 5.79
C ASN A 253 42.80 -9.05 4.63
N PHE A 254 42.12 -7.90 4.51
CA PHE A 254 42.15 -7.01 3.33
C PHE A 254 42.12 -5.51 3.67
N SER A 255 42.55 -5.11 4.87
CA SER A 255 42.69 -3.70 5.24
C SER A 255 43.92 -3.03 4.63
N ASP A 256 45.03 -3.77 4.48
CA ASP A 256 46.27 -3.22 3.94
C ASP A 256 46.14 -2.89 2.46
N ILE A 257 46.08 -1.59 2.17
CA ILE A 257 45.93 -1.03 0.83
C ILE A 257 47.19 -1.28 -0.02
N THR A 258 48.34 -1.55 0.61
CA THR A 258 49.60 -1.83 -0.10
C THR A 258 49.76 -3.30 -0.49
N ALA A 259 48.96 -4.20 0.11
CA ALA A 259 49.07 -5.65 -0.09
C ALA A 259 48.44 -6.14 -1.42
N GLY A 260 47.62 -5.32 -2.08
CA GLY A 260 47.00 -5.67 -3.36
C GLY A 260 46.00 -4.64 -3.84
N ILE A 261 45.43 -4.88 -5.03
CA ILE A 261 44.47 -3.95 -5.65
C ILE A 261 43.16 -3.91 -4.86
N PHE A 262 42.72 -5.06 -4.31
CA PHE A 262 41.52 -5.11 -3.49
C PHE A 262 41.84 -4.67 -2.07
N SER A 263 41.05 -3.72 -1.58
CA SER A 263 41.07 -3.25 -0.20
C SER A 263 39.67 -2.86 0.22
N LYS A 264 39.43 -2.77 1.54
CA LYS A 264 38.15 -2.26 2.07
C LYS A 264 37.78 -0.89 1.48
N THR A 265 38.74 0.03 1.42
CA THR A 265 38.51 1.37 0.85
C THR A 265 38.19 1.31 -0.64
N MET A 266 38.81 0.42 -1.43
CA MET A 266 38.45 0.23 -2.83
C MET A 266 36.98 -0.21 -2.98
N GLN A 267 36.53 -1.13 -2.13
CA GLN A 267 35.13 -1.59 -2.11
C GLN A 267 34.18 -0.44 -1.76
N ASP A 268 34.45 0.30 -0.68
CA ASP A 268 33.58 1.38 -0.20
C ASP A 268 33.50 2.54 -1.23
N VAL A 269 34.61 2.87 -1.88
CA VAL A 269 34.71 4.02 -2.79
C VAL A 269 34.22 3.71 -4.20
N PHE A 270 34.54 2.55 -4.76
CA PHE A 270 34.30 2.28 -6.19
C PHE A 270 33.21 1.24 -6.47
N VAL A 271 32.93 0.36 -5.51
CA VAL A 271 31.96 -0.74 -5.68
C VAL A 271 30.61 -0.35 -5.12
N LEU A 272 30.60 0.12 -3.87
CA LEU A 272 29.40 0.43 -3.10
C LEU A 272 28.92 1.88 -3.33
N LEU A 273 28.80 2.29 -4.61
CA LEU A 273 28.40 3.66 -4.97
C LEU A 273 26.95 3.95 -4.56
N GLY A 274 26.77 4.76 -3.53
CA GLY A 274 25.47 4.95 -2.90
C GLY A 274 25.07 3.84 -1.93
N GLY A 275 26.05 3.09 -1.40
CA GLY A 275 25.85 1.96 -0.48
C GLY A 275 25.70 0.60 -1.19
N VAL A 276 25.14 -0.38 -0.47
CA VAL A 276 25.08 -1.78 -0.92
C VAL A 276 24.17 -1.95 -2.13
N GLY A 277 24.65 -2.63 -3.17
CA GLY A 277 23.96 -2.76 -4.45
C GLY A 277 24.28 -1.62 -5.42
N ALA A 278 25.15 -0.68 -5.03
CA ALA A 278 25.41 0.54 -5.76
C ALA A 278 24.11 1.34 -6.04
N VAL A 279 23.30 1.54 -4.97
CA VAL A 279 21.92 2.03 -5.07
C VAL A 279 21.80 3.43 -5.67
N LEU A 280 22.87 4.22 -5.66
CA LEU A 280 22.87 5.50 -6.38
C LEU A 280 22.63 5.28 -7.89
N CYS A 281 23.13 4.17 -8.46
CA CYS A 281 22.85 3.78 -9.83
C CYS A 281 21.35 3.48 -10.04
N LEU A 282 20.72 2.77 -9.09
CA LEU A 282 19.29 2.48 -9.13
C LEU A 282 18.46 3.77 -9.07
N VAL A 283 18.77 4.68 -8.14
CA VAL A 283 18.03 5.93 -7.99
C VAL A 283 18.19 6.84 -9.19
N ILE A 284 19.40 7.00 -9.72
CA ILE A 284 19.60 7.75 -10.97
C ILE A 284 18.80 7.11 -12.12
N ALA A 285 18.83 5.78 -12.24
CA ALA A 285 18.07 5.07 -13.26
C ALA A 285 16.56 5.24 -13.09
N ILE A 286 16.03 5.27 -11.86
CA ILE A 286 14.61 5.57 -11.59
C ILE A 286 14.30 7.01 -11.99
N LEU A 287 15.10 7.99 -11.59
CA LEU A 287 14.86 9.40 -11.88
C LEU A 287 14.88 9.70 -13.39
N LEU A 288 15.73 9.00 -14.15
CA LEU A 288 15.86 9.18 -15.59
C LEU A 288 14.85 8.38 -16.42
N PHE A 289 14.49 7.15 -15.99
CA PHE A 289 13.78 6.20 -16.86
C PHE A 289 12.42 5.73 -16.31
N ALA A 290 12.11 5.91 -15.02
CA ALA A 290 10.82 5.50 -14.49
C ALA A 290 9.69 6.41 -15.02
N LYS A 291 8.59 5.82 -15.45
CA LYS A 291 7.46 6.57 -16.01
C LYS A 291 6.49 7.04 -14.92
N LYS A 292 6.38 6.29 -13.82
CA LYS A 292 5.36 6.54 -12.79
C LYS A 292 5.84 7.53 -11.73
N LYS A 293 4.99 8.51 -11.39
CA LYS A 293 5.30 9.58 -10.42
C LYS A 293 5.61 9.04 -9.02
N GLY A 294 4.90 8.00 -8.57
CA GLY A 294 5.09 7.44 -7.23
C GLY A 294 6.51 6.91 -6.99
N VAL A 295 7.06 6.14 -7.93
CA VAL A 295 8.41 5.56 -7.82
C VAL A 295 9.48 6.67 -7.90
N ARG A 296 9.26 7.68 -8.76
CA ARG A 296 10.15 8.84 -8.86
C ARG A 296 10.18 9.68 -7.59
N ASN A 297 9.02 9.95 -6.97
CA ASN A 297 8.95 10.74 -5.74
C ASN A 297 9.75 10.11 -4.61
N LEU A 298 9.62 8.80 -4.44
CA LEU A 298 10.40 8.06 -3.45
C LEU A 298 11.91 8.13 -3.71
N ALA A 299 12.33 8.00 -4.98
CA ALA A 299 13.73 8.18 -5.37
C ALA A 299 14.24 9.61 -5.12
N TYR A 300 13.42 10.64 -5.38
CA TYR A 300 13.77 12.04 -5.05
C TYR A 300 13.97 12.25 -3.55
N MET A 301 13.11 11.67 -2.71
CA MET A 301 13.20 11.80 -1.25
C MET A 301 14.48 11.17 -0.69
N ALA A 302 14.98 10.10 -1.32
CA ALA A 302 16.15 9.38 -0.84
C ALA A 302 17.48 9.80 -1.51
N ALA A 303 17.43 10.49 -2.65
CA ALA A 303 18.64 10.91 -3.38
C ALA A 303 19.66 11.68 -2.52
N PRO A 304 19.29 12.60 -1.61
CA PRO A 304 20.26 13.32 -0.79
C PRO A 304 21.10 12.40 0.11
N SER A 305 20.51 11.36 0.70
CA SER A 305 21.24 10.45 1.60
C SER A 305 22.23 9.57 0.84
N LEU A 306 21.88 9.18 -0.38
CA LEU A 306 22.70 8.31 -1.23
C LEU A 306 23.97 8.97 -1.75
N VAL A 307 23.99 10.30 -1.88
CA VAL A 307 25.22 11.03 -2.22
C VAL A 307 26.31 10.72 -1.19
N PHE A 308 25.93 10.52 0.06
CA PHE A 308 26.79 10.15 1.19
C PHE A 308 26.78 8.64 1.49
N ASN A 309 26.40 7.82 0.51
CA ASN A 309 26.35 6.35 0.59
C ASN A 309 25.38 5.77 1.64
N ILE A 310 24.40 6.56 2.11
CA ILE A 310 23.35 6.09 3.04
C ILE A 310 22.19 5.50 2.23
N SER A 311 22.07 4.17 2.24
CA SER A 311 21.26 3.40 1.29
C SER A 311 19.94 2.85 1.85
N GLU A 312 19.81 2.85 3.18
CA GLU A 312 18.73 2.23 3.94
C GLU A 312 17.36 2.76 3.51
N ILE A 313 17.24 4.08 3.29
CA ILE A 313 15.97 4.71 2.87
C ILE A 313 15.46 4.10 1.57
N VAL A 314 16.34 3.88 0.59
CA VAL A 314 15.96 3.32 -0.71
C VAL A 314 15.76 1.82 -0.62
N LEU A 315 16.65 1.09 0.05
CA LEU A 315 16.60 -0.37 0.10
C LEU A 315 15.29 -0.89 0.73
N PHE A 316 14.75 -0.13 1.68
CA PHE A 316 13.46 -0.44 2.30
C PHE A 316 12.28 0.28 1.65
N GLY A 317 12.47 1.52 1.17
CA GLY A 317 11.41 2.28 0.51
C GLY A 317 11.03 1.71 -0.85
N VAL A 318 12.03 1.48 -1.71
CA VAL A 318 11.88 0.68 -2.93
C VAL A 318 12.26 -0.72 -2.50
N PRO A 319 11.33 -1.69 -2.43
CA PRO A 319 11.64 -3.02 -1.91
C PRO A 319 12.61 -3.71 -2.88
N VAL A 320 13.91 -3.43 -2.75
CA VAL A 320 15.01 -4.08 -3.48
C VAL A 320 15.27 -5.43 -2.79
N ILE A 321 15.26 -5.39 -1.46
CA ILE A 321 15.38 -6.56 -0.60
C ILE A 321 14.18 -7.48 -0.82
N LEU A 322 14.46 -8.79 -1.00
CA LEU A 322 13.48 -9.84 -1.30
C LEU A 322 12.70 -9.69 -2.60
N ASN A 323 13.05 -8.72 -3.45
CA ASN A 323 12.44 -8.55 -4.75
C ASN A 323 13.28 -9.25 -5.83
N PRO A 324 12.78 -10.36 -6.40
CA PRO A 324 13.59 -11.17 -7.30
C PRO A 324 13.88 -10.49 -8.65
N ILE A 325 13.15 -9.43 -9.03
CA ILE A 325 13.47 -8.63 -10.21
C ILE A 325 14.73 -7.79 -9.94
N LEU A 326 14.74 -7.07 -8.82
CA LEU A 326 15.81 -6.14 -8.47
C LEU A 326 17.02 -6.85 -7.86
N LEU A 327 16.87 -8.10 -7.39
CA LEU A 327 17.98 -8.95 -6.93
C LEU A 327 19.09 -9.07 -7.98
N ILE A 328 18.71 -9.29 -9.24
CA ILE A 328 19.69 -9.52 -10.32
C ILE A 328 20.62 -8.31 -10.48
N PRO A 329 20.13 -7.08 -10.74
CA PRO A 329 21.03 -5.93 -10.85
C PRO A 329 21.66 -5.54 -9.50
N PHE A 330 20.99 -5.79 -8.37
CA PHE A 330 21.56 -5.57 -7.03
C PHE A 330 22.82 -6.41 -6.75
N MET A 331 22.91 -7.61 -7.33
CA MET A 331 24.12 -8.44 -7.28
C MET A 331 25.11 -8.10 -8.39
N LEU A 332 24.59 -7.89 -9.61
CA LEU A 332 25.41 -7.76 -10.82
C LEU A 332 26.15 -6.42 -10.88
N VAL A 333 25.51 -5.30 -10.52
CA VAL A 333 26.13 -3.96 -10.64
C VAL A 333 27.38 -3.83 -9.75
N PRO A 334 27.37 -4.21 -8.46
CA PRO A 334 28.58 -4.21 -7.65
C PRO A 334 29.70 -5.10 -8.21
N MET A 335 29.36 -6.29 -8.71
CA MET A 335 30.35 -7.17 -9.33
C MET A 335 30.97 -6.52 -10.58
N VAL A 336 30.16 -5.88 -11.42
CA VAL A 336 30.63 -5.17 -12.62
C VAL A 336 31.49 -3.97 -12.22
N ASN A 337 31.05 -3.15 -11.27
CA ASN A 337 31.83 -2.02 -10.76
C ASN A 337 33.20 -2.47 -10.25
N TYR A 338 33.25 -3.59 -9.52
CA TYR A 338 34.51 -4.16 -9.06
C TYR A 338 35.41 -4.61 -10.20
N LEU A 339 34.88 -5.38 -11.16
CA LEU A 339 35.68 -5.85 -12.29
C LEU A 339 36.23 -4.70 -13.14
N VAL A 340 35.41 -3.67 -13.39
CA VAL A 340 35.81 -2.46 -14.11
C VAL A 340 36.88 -1.70 -13.34
N THR A 341 36.69 -1.52 -12.02
CA THR A 341 37.66 -0.82 -11.17
C THR A 341 38.98 -1.57 -11.06
N TYR A 342 38.91 -2.89 -10.84
CA TYR A 342 40.08 -3.75 -10.76
C TYR A 342 40.87 -3.72 -12.07
N ALA A 343 40.20 -3.83 -13.23
CA ALA A 343 40.85 -3.74 -14.53
C ALA A 343 41.48 -2.36 -14.77
N ALA A 344 40.78 -1.27 -14.44
CA ALA A 344 41.31 0.08 -14.59
C ALA A 344 42.57 0.32 -13.76
N MET A 345 42.61 -0.20 -12.53
CA MET A 345 43.79 -0.13 -11.67
C MET A 345 44.91 -1.08 -12.12
N PHE A 346 44.56 -2.30 -12.53
CA PHE A 346 45.52 -3.31 -12.99
C PHE A 346 46.26 -2.86 -14.26
N PHE A 347 45.57 -2.23 -15.22
CA PHE A 347 46.18 -1.68 -16.43
C PHE A 347 46.83 -0.30 -16.23
N GLY A 348 46.80 0.25 -15.01
CA GLY A 348 47.38 1.56 -14.70
C GLY A 348 46.63 2.76 -15.30
N LEU A 349 45.38 2.59 -15.74
CA LEU A 349 44.54 3.68 -16.22
C LEU A 349 44.11 4.61 -15.07
N VAL A 350 43.99 4.04 -13.87
CA VAL A 350 43.65 4.75 -12.63
C VAL A 350 44.65 4.34 -11.55
N PRO A 351 45.22 5.28 -10.77
CA PRO A 351 46.11 4.92 -9.67
C PRO A 351 45.43 4.01 -8.65
N HIS A 352 46.22 3.19 -7.98
CA HIS A 352 45.73 2.42 -6.82
C HIS A 352 45.23 3.36 -5.73
N VAL A 353 44.38 2.82 -4.84
CA VAL A 353 44.01 3.52 -3.62
C VAL A 353 45.28 3.77 -2.81
N ILE A 354 45.48 4.99 -2.34
CA ILE A 354 46.66 5.43 -1.57
C ILE A 354 46.29 6.04 -0.21
N ARG A 355 44.99 6.32 0.01
CA ARG A 355 44.47 6.90 1.25
C ARG A 355 43.19 6.19 1.65
N GLU A 356 43.07 5.92 2.94
CA GLU A 356 41.78 5.55 3.53
C GLU A 356 40.82 6.73 3.44
N VAL A 357 39.58 6.43 3.09
CA VAL A 357 38.50 7.40 2.95
C VAL A 357 37.29 6.84 3.67
N ASP A 358 36.63 7.67 4.47
CA ASP A 358 35.38 7.30 5.12
C ASP A 358 34.29 6.99 4.09
N TRP A 359 33.55 5.91 4.33
CA TRP A 359 32.49 5.44 3.45
C TRP A 359 31.34 6.46 3.30
N THR A 360 31.22 7.44 4.20
CA THR A 360 30.23 8.54 4.10
C THR A 360 30.66 9.67 3.16
N THR A 361 31.89 9.63 2.64
CA THR A 361 32.41 10.64 1.73
C THR A 361 31.60 10.68 0.43
N PRO A 362 31.16 11.87 -0.02
CA PRO A 362 30.40 12.01 -1.26
C PRO A 362 31.02 11.28 -2.45
N VAL A 363 30.17 10.60 -3.22
CA VAL A 363 30.58 10.00 -4.50
C VAL A 363 31.21 11.07 -5.41
N ILE A 364 32.16 10.69 -6.26
CA ILE A 364 33.05 11.56 -7.06
C ILE A 364 34.20 12.13 -6.22
N LEU A 365 33.91 12.74 -5.07
CA LEU A 365 34.95 13.29 -4.19
C LEU A 365 35.78 12.17 -3.56
N SER A 366 35.12 11.08 -3.16
CA SER A 366 35.80 9.90 -2.59
C SER A 366 36.80 9.27 -3.55
N GLY A 367 36.47 9.17 -4.85
CA GLY A 367 37.38 8.61 -5.86
C GLY A 367 38.64 9.44 -6.04
N TYR A 368 38.51 10.77 -6.02
CA TYR A 368 39.65 11.68 -6.06
C TYR A 368 40.52 11.56 -4.80
N GLN A 369 39.91 11.55 -3.61
CA GLN A 369 40.66 11.48 -2.35
C GLN A 369 41.37 10.15 -2.15
N ALA A 370 40.71 9.04 -2.51
CA ALA A 370 41.25 7.69 -2.37
C ALA A 370 42.47 7.47 -3.28
N THR A 371 42.46 8.02 -4.50
CA THR A 371 43.53 7.80 -5.51
C THR A 371 44.51 8.96 -5.62
N GLY A 372 44.20 10.12 -5.04
CA GLY A 372 44.92 11.38 -5.25
C GLY A 372 44.84 11.93 -6.68
N SER A 373 43.94 11.40 -7.52
CA SER A 373 43.87 11.72 -8.95
C SER A 373 42.44 11.89 -9.44
N TRP A 374 42.25 12.79 -10.41
CA TRP A 374 40.97 12.97 -11.11
C TRP A 374 40.53 11.71 -11.86
N ALA A 375 41.46 10.81 -12.20
CA ALA A 375 41.16 9.53 -12.81
C ALA A 375 40.23 8.67 -11.93
N GLY A 376 40.37 8.74 -10.60
CA GLY A 376 39.45 8.06 -9.67
C GLY A 376 38.03 8.61 -9.73
N ALA A 377 37.87 9.94 -9.79
CA ALA A 377 36.56 10.57 -9.95
C ALA A 377 35.89 10.19 -11.29
N VAL A 378 36.66 10.18 -12.38
CA VAL A 378 36.19 9.75 -13.71
C VAL A 378 35.76 8.29 -13.71
N LEU A 379 36.52 7.40 -13.05
CA LEU A 379 36.18 5.99 -12.91
C LEU A 379 34.86 5.80 -12.14
N GLN A 380 34.61 6.57 -11.09
CA GLN A 380 33.31 6.52 -10.40
C GLN A 380 32.15 6.93 -11.32
N ILE A 381 32.32 7.97 -12.13
CA ILE A 381 31.30 8.38 -13.11
C ILE A 381 31.05 7.26 -14.13
N LEU A 382 32.11 6.60 -14.60
CA LEU A 382 31.99 5.45 -15.51
C LEU A 382 31.22 4.29 -14.86
N CYS A 383 31.59 3.91 -13.63
CA CYS A 383 30.87 2.87 -12.86
C CYS A 383 29.40 3.23 -12.64
N LEU A 384 29.09 4.49 -12.31
CA LEU A 384 27.71 4.98 -12.21
C LEU A 384 26.95 4.82 -13.53
N ALA A 385 27.55 5.24 -14.65
CA ALA A 385 26.91 5.15 -15.96
C ALA A 385 26.63 3.69 -16.37
N ILE A 386 27.59 2.79 -16.15
CA ILE A 386 27.43 1.36 -16.40
C ILE A 386 26.32 0.79 -15.51
N GLY A 387 26.35 1.09 -14.20
CA GLY A 387 25.33 0.64 -13.25
C GLY A 387 23.93 1.10 -13.63
N VAL A 388 23.76 2.37 -14.02
CA VAL A 388 22.47 2.93 -14.49
C VAL A 388 21.95 2.18 -15.71
N CYS A 389 22.82 1.88 -16.68
CA CYS A 389 22.47 1.11 -17.87
C CYS A 389 22.03 -0.33 -17.52
N ILE A 390 22.68 -0.97 -16.55
CA ILE A 390 22.31 -2.31 -16.08
C ILE A 390 20.97 -2.28 -15.34
N TYR A 391 20.70 -1.28 -14.50
CA TYR A 391 19.44 -1.17 -13.75
C TYR A 391 18.22 -0.87 -14.64
N LYS A 392 18.41 -0.11 -15.71
CA LYS A 392 17.34 0.35 -16.63
C LYS A 392 16.33 -0.73 -17.04
N PRO A 393 16.71 -1.90 -17.60
CA PRO A 393 15.74 -2.92 -18.01
C PRO A 393 14.94 -3.49 -16.82
N PHE A 394 15.56 -3.61 -15.64
CA PHE A 394 14.91 -4.17 -14.47
C PHE A 394 13.91 -3.20 -13.83
N ILE A 395 14.17 -1.89 -13.89
CA ILE A 395 13.20 -0.87 -13.43
C ILE A 395 11.93 -0.94 -14.27
N ARG A 396 12.07 -1.05 -15.60
CA ARG A 396 10.91 -1.19 -16.48
C ARG A 396 10.13 -2.47 -16.18
N MET A 397 10.82 -3.60 -16.01
CA MET A 397 10.19 -4.87 -15.63
C MET A 397 9.51 -4.79 -14.26
N TYR A 398 10.10 -4.04 -13.31
CA TYR A 398 9.53 -3.79 -11.99
C TYR A 398 8.26 -2.93 -12.06
N GLU A 399 8.24 -1.84 -12.84
CA GLU A 399 7.04 -1.01 -13.05
C GLU A 399 5.90 -1.82 -13.69
N GLU A 400 6.20 -2.60 -14.73
CA GLU A 400 5.21 -3.44 -15.42
C GLU A 400 4.62 -4.51 -14.48
N GLN A 401 5.44 -5.16 -13.64
CA GLN A 401 4.93 -6.12 -12.65
C GLN A 401 4.12 -5.46 -11.53
N ARG A 402 4.54 -4.29 -11.06
CA ARG A 402 3.80 -3.54 -10.03
C ARG A 402 2.42 -3.13 -10.54
N GLU A 403 2.32 -2.68 -11.78
CA GLU A 403 1.03 -2.34 -12.41
C GLU A 403 0.10 -3.56 -12.50
N LEU A 404 0.62 -4.71 -12.91
CA LEU A 404 -0.16 -5.95 -12.96
C LEU A 404 -0.62 -6.41 -11.58
N ARG A 405 0.21 -6.24 -10.54
CA ARG A 405 -0.17 -6.56 -9.15
C ARG A 405 -1.29 -5.62 -8.67
N LEU A 406 -1.15 -4.32 -8.86
CA LEU A 406 -2.17 -3.34 -8.46
C LEU A 406 -3.52 -3.57 -9.17
N LYS A 407 -3.52 -3.84 -10.48
CA LYS A 407 -4.74 -4.19 -11.23
C LYS A 407 -5.41 -5.45 -10.70
N ARG A 408 -4.62 -6.46 -10.30
CA ARG A 408 -5.14 -7.68 -9.67
C ARG A 408 -5.76 -7.38 -8.31
N ASP A 409 -5.14 -6.52 -7.51
CA ASP A 409 -5.62 -6.21 -6.16
C ASP A 409 -6.92 -5.39 -6.21
N VAL A 410 -7.06 -4.44 -7.15
CA VAL A 410 -8.34 -3.76 -7.44
C VAL A 410 -9.38 -4.78 -7.89
N LYS A 411 -9.04 -5.71 -8.79
CA LYS A 411 -9.97 -6.75 -9.24
C LYS A 411 -10.46 -7.62 -8.07
N ARG A 412 -9.56 -8.02 -7.17
CA ARG A 412 -9.92 -8.78 -5.96
C ARG A 412 -10.83 -8.00 -5.04
N LEU A 413 -10.54 -6.72 -4.80
CA LEU A 413 -11.40 -5.82 -4.02
C LEU A 413 -12.82 -5.77 -4.62
N VAL A 414 -12.93 -5.64 -5.94
CA VAL A 414 -14.24 -5.65 -6.63
C VAL A 414 -14.93 -7.01 -6.53
N GLU A 415 -14.22 -8.12 -6.78
CA GLU A 415 -14.78 -9.47 -6.66
C GLU A 415 -15.29 -9.77 -5.24
N GLU A 416 -14.58 -9.29 -4.22
CA GLU A 416 -14.98 -9.46 -2.82
C GLU A 416 -16.21 -8.61 -2.47
N MET A 417 -16.24 -7.37 -2.95
CA MET A 417 -17.42 -6.52 -2.81
C MET A 417 -18.65 -7.11 -3.48
N GLN A 418 -18.52 -7.62 -4.70
CA GLN A 418 -19.63 -8.27 -5.40
C GLN A 418 -20.16 -9.51 -4.66
N ARG A 419 -19.29 -10.27 -3.98
CA ARG A 419 -19.70 -11.41 -3.14
C ARG A 419 -20.41 -10.95 -1.86
N GLU A 420 -19.95 -9.86 -1.27
CA GLU A 420 -20.54 -9.27 -0.06
C GLU A 420 -21.91 -8.63 -0.35
N GLU A 421 -22.07 -7.97 -1.50
CA GLU A 421 -23.36 -7.48 -2.02
C GLU A 421 -24.37 -8.62 -2.15
N GLN A 422 -23.98 -9.77 -2.72
CA GLN A 422 -24.87 -10.93 -2.82
C GLN A 422 -25.31 -11.52 -1.47
N ASN A 423 -24.49 -11.35 -0.43
CA ASN A 423 -24.76 -11.87 0.91
C ASN A 423 -25.36 -10.82 1.87
N ASN A 424 -25.71 -9.62 1.37
CA ASN A 424 -26.18 -8.50 2.18
C ASN A 424 -25.29 -8.17 3.39
N SER A 425 -23.97 -8.36 3.25
CA SER A 425 -22.99 -8.13 4.31
C SER A 425 -21.92 -7.17 3.80
N ILE A 426 -22.07 -5.87 4.07
CA ILE A 426 -21.07 -4.87 3.66
C ILE A 426 -20.11 -4.63 4.83
N SER A 427 -18.87 -5.10 4.71
CA SER A 427 -17.81 -4.81 5.67
C SER A 427 -17.01 -3.58 5.26
N PRO A 428 -16.51 -2.76 6.21
CA PRO A 428 -15.69 -1.61 5.88
C PRO A 428 -14.32 -2.04 5.32
N TYR A 429 -14.09 -1.81 4.03
CA TYR A 429 -12.87 -2.25 3.33
C TYR A 429 -11.63 -1.48 3.79
N THR A 430 -11.74 -0.17 4.00
CA THR A 430 -10.64 0.71 4.43
C THR A 430 -10.11 0.36 5.83
N LYS A 431 -10.89 -0.33 6.66
CA LYS A 431 -10.49 -0.81 7.99
C LYS A 431 -9.73 -2.13 7.96
N ARG A 432 -9.71 -2.84 6.83
CA ARG A 432 -8.98 -4.12 6.72
C ARG A 432 -7.47 -3.88 6.75
N GLU A 433 -6.74 -4.75 7.43
CA GLU A 433 -5.27 -4.66 7.53
C GLU A 433 -4.52 -5.44 6.43
N ASP A 434 -5.24 -6.05 5.49
CA ASP A 434 -4.71 -6.83 4.39
C ASP A 434 -4.44 -5.99 3.12
N GLU A 435 -4.02 -6.65 2.04
CA GLU A 435 -3.73 -6.03 0.74
C GLU A 435 -4.97 -5.35 0.14
N ILE A 436 -6.16 -5.93 0.37
CA ILE A 436 -7.44 -5.40 -0.10
C ILE A 436 -7.76 -4.09 0.62
N GLY A 437 -7.60 -4.05 1.95
CA GLY A 437 -7.79 -2.81 2.71
C GLY A 437 -6.78 -1.73 2.35
N HIS A 438 -5.54 -2.11 2.02
CA HIS A 438 -4.55 -1.16 1.52
C HIS A 438 -4.99 -0.54 0.19
N MET A 439 -5.49 -1.34 -0.76
CA MET A 439 -6.02 -0.82 -2.02
C MET A 439 -7.26 0.04 -1.84
N ALA A 440 -8.17 -0.35 -0.95
CA ALA A 440 -9.35 0.44 -0.61
C ALA A 440 -8.96 1.83 -0.07
N ARG A 441 -7.97 1.90 0.83
CA ARG A 441 -7.45 3.18 1.35
C ARG A 441 -6.84 4.05 0.25
N ILE A 442 -6.02 3.48 -0.64
CA ILE A 442 -5.44 4.24 -1.77
C ILE A 442 -6.54 4.88 -2.61
N LEU A 443 -7.53 4.09 -3.04
CA LEU A 443 -8.65 4.60 -3.84
C LEU A 443 -9.47 5.64 -3.06
N ALA A 444 -9.74 5.41 -1.77
CA ALA A 444 -10.48 6.36 -0.94
C ALA A 444 -9.75 7.69 -0.77
N ASP A 445 -8.42 7.66 -0.58
CA ASP A 445 -7.59 8.85 -0.42
C ASP A 445 -7.51 9.66 -1.72
N GLU A 446 -7.54 9.01 -2.88
CA GLU A 446 -7.49 9.64 -4.19
C GLU A 446 -8.85 10.19 -4.66
N LEU A 447 -9.97 9.72 -4.10
CA LEU A 447 -11.33 10.03 -4.57
C LEU A 447 -11.64 11.54 -4.65
N VAL A 448 -11.25 12.32 -3.63
CA VAL A 448 -11.52 13.78 -3.61
C VAL A 448 -10.73 14.51 -4.69
N GLU A 449 -9.49 14.08 -4.91
CA GLU A 449 -8.61 14.68 -5.91
C GLU A 449 -9.03 14.25 -7.32
N ALA A 450 -9.54 13.02 -7.48
CA ALA A 450 -10.09 12.51 -8.72
C ALA A 450 -11.30 13.34 -9.23
N ILE A 451 -12.11 13.90 -8.32
CA ILE A 451 -13.17 14.86 -8.68
C ILE A 451 -12.56 16.12 -9.32
N ARG A 452 -11.49 16.66 -8.74
CA ARG A 452 -10.82 17.87 -9.26
C ARG A 452 -10.11 17.63 -10.59
N ARG A 453 -9.57 16.43 -10.78
CA ARG A 453 -8.84 16.01 -11.99
C ARG A 453 -9.75 15.60 -13.14
N LYS A 454 -11.07 15.65 -12.99
CA LYS A 454 -12.06 15.20 -13.98
C LYS A 454 -11.91 13.71 -14.35
N GLU A 455 -11.46 12.90 -13.40
CA GLU A 455 -11.37 11.44 -13.55
C GLU A 455 -12.73 10.78 -13.29
N LEU A 456 -13.58 11.44 -12.50
CA LEU A 456 -14.98 11.08 -12.33
C LEU A 456 -15.86 11.85 -13.32
N PHE A 457 -16.82 11.15 -13.91
CA PHE A 457 -17.79 11.71 -14.85
C PHE A 457 -19.11 10.96 -14.74
N LEU A 458 -20.18 11.56 -15.29
CA LEU A 458 -21.48 10.93 -15.39
C LEU A 458 -21.69 10.40 -16.82
N VAL A 459 -22.27 9.21 -16.90
CA VAL A 459 -22.92 8.70 -18.11
C VAL A 459 -24.41 8.62 -17.86
N TYR A 460 -25.21 8.59 -18.91
CA TYR A 460 -26.64 8.74 -18.86
C TYR A 460 -27.31 7.57 -19.57
N GLN A 461 -28.22 6.89 -18.88
CA GLN A 461 -28.99 5.79 -19.46
C GLN A 461 -30.41 6.26 -19.77
N PRO A 462 -30.84 6.27 -21.05
CA PRO A 462 -32.17 6.72 -21.43
C PRO A 462 -33.30 5.83 -20.86
N GLN A 463 -34.40 6.48 -20.49
CA GLN A 463 -35.67 5.88 -20.09
C GLN A 463 -36.74 6.21 -21.13
N VAL A 464 -37.44 5.18 -21.63
CA VAL A 464 -38.32 5.30 -22.81
C VAL A 464 -39.74 4.91 -22.45
N ASN A 465 -40.73 5.71 -22.84
CA ASN A 465 -42.14 5.41 -22.59
C ASN A 465 -42.68 4.34 -23.55
N ARG A 466 -43.98 4.04 -23.43
CA ARG A 466 -44.69 3.10 -24.31
C ARG A 466 -44.68 3.44 -25.80
N ASP A 467 -44.46 4.70 -26.15
CA ASP A 467 -44.51 5.21 -27.52
C ASP A 467 -43.11 5.31 -28.13
N GLY A 468 -42.07 4.84 -27.44
CA GLY A 468 -40.69 4.95 -27.92
C GLY A 468 -40.05 6.31 -27.66
N ARG A 469 -40.73 7.24 -26.98
CA ARG A 469 -40.20 8.57 -26.65
C ARG A 469 -39.35 8.53 -25.39
N CYS A 470 -38.20 9.21 -25.43
CA CYS A 470 -37.38 9.43 -24.24
C CYS A 470 -38.10 10.35 -23.24
N ILE A 471 -38.33 9.85 -22.03
CA ILE A 471 -38.99 10.56 -20.93
C ILE A 471 -38.06 10.82 -19.74
N GLY A 472 -36.82 10.37 -19.82
CA GLY A 472 -35.82 10.61 -18.79
C GLY A 472 -34.49 9.95 -19.09
N ALA A 473 -33.52 10.19 -18.21
CA ALA A 473 -32.27 9.48 -18.18
C ALA A 473 -31.77 9.33 -16.75
N GLU A 474 -31.18 8.19 -16.44
CA GLU A 474 -30.51 7.95 -15.16
C GLU A 474 -29.03 8.35 -15.26
N ALA A 475 -28.60 9.26 -14.39
CA ALA A 475 -27.23 9.72 -14.31
C ALA A 475 -26.40 8.79 -13.41
N LEU A 476 -25.44 8.11 -14.04
CA LEU A 476 -24.65 7.05 -13.44
C LEU A 476 -23.19 7.48 -13.35
N ILE A 477 -22.62 7.44 -12.15
CA ILE A 477 -21.23 7.82 -11.93
C ILE A 477 -20.27 6.77 -12.50
N ARG A 478 -19.18 7.25 -13.10
CA ARG A 478 -18.08 6.45 -13.63
C ARG A 478 -16.77 7.08 -13.17
N TRP A 479 -15.78 6.24 -12.90
CA TRP A 479 -14.44 6.67 -12.55
C TRP A 479 -13.43 5.93 -13.42
N GLU A 480 -12.76 6.69 -14.28
CA GLU A 480 -11.65 6.19 -15.09
C GLU A 480 -10.34 6.56 -14.39
N HIS A 481 -9.82 5.65 -13.56
CA HIS A 481 -8.61 5.90 -12.79
C HIS A 481 -7.37 5.84 -13.70
N PRO A 482 -6.43 6.83 -13.65
CA PRO A 482 -5.27 6.87 -14.54
C PRO A 482 -4.33 5.66 -14.44
N GLU A 483 -4.30 4.98 -13.29
CA GLU A 483 -3.45 3.80 -13.09
C GLU A 483 -4.21 2.46 -13.15
N PHE A 484 -5.49 2.46 -12.78
CA PHE A 484 -6.26 1.22 -12.58
C PHE A 484 -7.32 1.00 -13.66
N GLY A 485 -7.59 2.01 -14.49
CA GLY A 485 -8.68 2.02 -15.45
C GLY A 485 -10.02 2.17 -14.74
N PHE A 486 -11.04 1.57 -15.33
CA PHE A 486 -12.41 1.63 -14.84
C PHE A 486 -12.59 1.06 -13.43
N ILE A 487 -13.07 1.88 -12.49
CA ILE A 487 -13.42 1.47 -11.14
C ILE A 487 -14.91 1.10 -11.06
N TYR A 488 -15.21 -0.02 -10.41
CA TYR A 488 -16.58 -0.50 -10.21
C TYR A 488 -17.44 0.56 -9.48
N PRO A 489 -18.57 1.04 -10.05
CA PRO A 489 -19.29 2.19 -9.49
C PRO A 489 -19.78 2.04 -8.04
N PRO A 490 -20.33 0.91 -7.60
CA PRO A 490 -20.69 0.72 -6.18
C PRO A 490 -19.52 0.89 -5.22
N LEU A 491 -18.31 0.46 -5.62
CA LEU A 491 -17.08 0.66 -4.83
C LEU A 491 -16.79 2.16 -4.61
N ILE A 492 -17.07 3.01 -5.60
CA ILE A 492 -16.90 4.47 -5.48
C ILE A 492 -17.73 5.02 -4.31
N ILE A 493 -19.01 4.65 -4.27
CA ILE A 493 -19.94 5.09 -3.23
C ILE A 493 -19.51 4.57 -1.86
N GLN A 494 -19.15 3.28 -1.78
CA GLN A 494 -18.69 2.67 -0.53
C GLN A 494 -17.42 3.34 0.02
N LEU A 495 -16.43 3.59 -0.83
CA LEU A 495 -15.21 4.30 -0.42
C LEU A 495 -15.50 5.74 0.03
N ALA A 496 -16.45 6.42 -0.63
CA ALA A 496 -16.85 7.77 -0.22
C ALA A 496 -17.51 7.80 1.16
N LYS A 497 -18.34 6.80 1.48
CA LYS A 497 -18.96 6.61 2.81
C LYS A 497 -17.89 6.37 3.87
N GLU A 498 -17.00 5.41 3.63
CA GLU A 498 -15.96 5.05 4.60
C GLU A 498 -15.00 6.21 4.90
N LYS A 499 -14.68 7.05 3.89
CA LYS A 499 -13.86 8.25 4.05
C LYS A 499 -14.69 9.47 4.51
N LYS A 500 -16.02 9.35 4.67
CA LYS A 500 -16.91 10.48 5.04
C LYS A 500 -16.82 11.67 4.08
N VAL A 501 -16.65 11.39 2.79
CA VAL A 501 -16.62 12.38 1.70
C VAL A 501 -17.78 12.20 0.72
N LEU A 502 -18.76 11.36 1.05
CA LEU A 502 -19.96 11.13 0.24
C LEU A 502 -20.65 12.43 -0.16
N SER A 503 -20.87 13.36 0.78
CA SER A 503 -21.48 14.67 0.48
C SER A 503 -20.67 15.52 -0.51
N THR A 504 -19.35 15.33 -0.61
CA THR A 504 -18.52 16.01 -1.62
C THR A 504 -18.71 15.39 -3.00
N LEU A 505 -18.81 14.06 -3.05
CA LEU A 505 -19.11 13.32 -4.27
C LEU A 505 -20.52 13.66 -4.78
N GLU A 506 -21.50 13.72 -3.90
CA GLU A 506 -22.90 14.05 -4.23
C GLU A 506 -23.06 15.47 -4.77
N LYS A 507 -22.37 16.46 -4.18
CA LYS A 507 -22.32 17.82 -4.75
C LYS A 507 -21.89 17.80 -6.20
N PHE A 508 -20.86 17.01 -6.53
CA PHE A 508 -20.39 16.85 -7.90
C PHE A 508 -21.44 16.16 -8.78
N ILE A 509 -22.09 15.09 -8.29
CA ILE A 509 -23.14 14.37 -9.01
C ILE A 509 -24.32 15.32 -9.31
N PHE A 510 -24.85 16.01 -8.31
CA PHE A 510 -25.98 16.93 -8.49
C PHE A 510 -25.64 18.08 -9.43
N ASP A 511 -24.47 18.71 -9.26
CA ASP A 511 -24.06 19.82 -10.12
C ASP A 511 -23.90 19.38 -11.58
N THR A 512 -23.29 18.21 -11.82
CA THR A 512 -23.08 17.67 -13.17
C THR A 512 -24.38 17.20 -13.80
N ALA A 513 -25.29 16.58 -13.03
CA ALA A 513 -26.62 16.19 -13.51
C ALA A 513 -27.49 17.42 -13.84
N GLY A 514 -27.45 18.46 -13.00
CA GLY A 514 -28.14 19.73 -13.26
C GLY A 514 -27.61 20.45 -14.50
N ALA A 515 -26.29 20.47 -14.70
CA ALA A 515 -25.66 21.01 -15.89
C ALA A 515 -26.06 20.24 -17.17
N ALA A 516 -26.16 18.92 -17.08
CA ALA A 516 -26.62 18.08 -18.19
C ALA A 516 -28.09 18.32 -18.51
N LEU A 517 -28.95 18.42 -17.48
CA LEU A 517 -30.37 18.72 -17.65
C LEU A 517 -30.60 20.08 -18.34
N ALA A 518 -29.82 21.10 -17.99
CA ALA A 518 -29.88 22.40 -18.68
C ALA A 518 -29.48 22.32 -20.16
N GLN A 519 -28.50 21.48 -20.51
CA GLN A 519 -28.04 21.31 -21.90
C GLN A 519 -29.05 20.57 -22.78
N VAL A 520 -29.80 19.63 -22.22
CA VAL A 520 -30.81 18.87 -22.98
C VAL A 520 -32.17 19.55 -23.04
N ARG A 521 -32.38 20.65 -22.30
CA ARG A 521 -33.67 21.32 -22.11
C ARG A 521 -34.43 21.60 -23.39
N ASP A 522 -33.76 22.08 -24.44
CA ASP A 522 -34.41 22.50 -25.69
C ASP A 522 -34.78 21.32 -26.61
N ILE A 523 -34.32 20.11 -26.31
CA ILE A 523 -34.50 18.92 -27.15
C ILE A 523 -35.30 17.81 -26.46
N VAL A 524 -35.61 17.98 -25.17
CA VAL A 524 -36.39 17.03 -24.37
C VAL A 524 -37.80 17.55 -24.11
N PRO A 525 -38.79 16.67 -23.86
CA PRO A 525 -40.10 17.12 -23.39
C PRO A 525 -40.04 17.83 -22.03
N ASP A 526 -41.06 18.65 -21.73
CA ASP A 526 -41.23 19.28 -20.43
C ASP A 526 -41.31 18.28 -19.26
N ASP A 527 -41.78 17.06 -19.51
CA ASP A 527 -41.89 16.00 -18.50
C ASP A 527 -40.66 15.08 -18.40
N PHE A 528 -39.58 15.41 -19.12
CA PHE A 528 -38.30 14.71 -19.05
C PHE A 528 -37.68 14.81 -17.64
N LYS A 529 -37.03 13.72 -17.20
CA LYS A 529 -36.40 13.66 -15.88
C LYS A 529 -34.96 13.19 -15.95
N MET A 530 -34.09 13.90 -15.27
CA MET A 530 -32.75 13.44 -14.95
C MET A 530 -32.78 12.82 -13.55
N SER A 531 -32.60 11.52 -13.46
CA SER A 531 -32.56 10.78 -12.21
C SER A 531 -31.15 10.70 -11.63
N VAL A 532 -31.01 10.82 -10.32
CA VAL A 532 -29.75 10.61 -9.58
C VAL A 532 -29.99 9.69 -8.39
N ASN A 533 -29.05 8.77 -8.16
CA ASN A 533 -29.09 7.83 -7.06
C ASN A 533 -28.74 8.48 -5.72
N LEU A 534 -29.52 8.17 -4.69
CA LEU A 534 -29.32 8.54 -3.30
C LEU A 534 -29.23 7.30 -2.42
N THR A 535 -28.48 7.44 -1.33
CA THR A 535 -28.40 6.46 -0.26
C THR A 535 -29.03 7.01 1.02
N ASN A 536 -29.24 6.18 2.04
CA ASN A 536 -29.71 6.68 3.35
C ASN A 536 -28.77 7.72 3.96
N GLU A 537 -27.46 7.51 3.85
CA GLU A 537 -26.46 8.45 4.37
C GLU A 537 -26.51 9.80 3.63
N SER A 538 -26.93 9.80 2.36
CA SER A 538 -27.23 11.02 1.60
C SER A 538 -28.34 11.84 2.26
N LEU A 539 -29.40 11.15 2.72
CA LEU A 539 -30.53 11.81 3.39
C LEU A 539 -30.18 12.21 4.83
N GLU A 540 -29.23 11.54 5.49
CA GLU A 540 -28.70 12.01 6.77
C GLU A 540 -27.91 13.31 6.64
N TRP A 541 -27.34 13.61 5.47
CA TRP A 541 -26.60 14.86 5.24
C TRP A 541 -27.50 16.10 5.44
N ASP A 542 -27.19 16.93 6.44
CA ASP A 542 -27.95 18.15 6.77
C ASP A 542 -28.02 19.17 5.63
N GLY A 543 -27.02 19.21 4.75
CA GLY A 543 -26.93 20.18 3.66
C GLY A 543 -27.57 19.74 2.34
N ILE A 544 -28.15 18.53 2.25
CA ILE A 544 -28.63 17.97 0.98
C ILE A 544 -29.72 18.84 0.33
N GLU A 545 -30.68 19.32 1.10
CA GLU A 545 -31.77 20.17 0.60
C GLU A 545 -31.25 21.47 0.00
N ALA A 546 -30.35 22.15 0.71
CA ALA A 546 -29.73 23.39 0.25
C ALA A 546 -28.85 23.13 -0.99
N CYS A 547 -28.16 21.99 -1.03
CA CYS A 547 -27.36 21.61 -2.20
C CYS A 547 -28.21 21.44 -3.45
N ILE A 548 -29.28 20.66 -3.36
CA ILE A 548 -30.19 20.43 -4.49
C ILE A 548 -30.84 21.75 -4.91
N GLU A 549 -31.33 22.55 -3.96
CA GLU A 549 -31.93 23.85 -4.25
C GLU A 549 -30.96 24.81 -4.95
N ASN A 550 -29.69 24.83 -4.55
CA ASN A 550 -28.67 25.63 -5.21
C ASN A 550 -28.42 25.17 -6.66
N VAL A 551 -28.42 23.86 -6.92
CA VAL A 551 -28.28 23.31 -8.29
C VAL A 551 -29.47 23.72 -9.16
N VAL A 552 -30.70 23.58 -8.65
CA VAL A 552 -31.90 24.01 -9.37
C VAL A 552 -31.83 25.52 -9.66
N LYS A 553 -31.49 26.35 -8.67
CA LYS A 553 -31.34 27.81 -8.86
C LYS A 553 -30.25 28.16 -9.88
N LYS A 554 -29.11 27.47 -9.83
CA LYS A 554 -27.96 27.69 -10.71
C LYS A 554 -28.28 27.40 -12.18
N TYR A 555 -29.01 26.33 -12.45
CA TYR A 555 -29.28 25.86 -13.83
C TYR A 555 -30.72 26.12 -14.32
N GLN A 556 -31.59 26.67 -13.46
CA GLN A 556 -32.92 27.17 -13.79
C GLN A 556 -33.86 26.15 -14.47
N PHE A 557 -33.96 24.95 -13.89
CA PHE A 557 -34.90 23.91 -14.32
C PHE A 557 -36.01 23.67 -13.27
N PRO A 558 -37.22 23.21 -13.66
CA PRO A 558 -38.26 22.85 -12.70
C PRO A 558 -37.84 21.70 -11.78
N ASN A 559 -38.12 21.78 -10.48
CA ASN A 559 -37.78 20.75 -9.47
C ASN A 559 -38.26 19.33 -9.86
N VAL A 560 -39.37 19.24 -10.60
CA VAL A 560 -39.95 17.97 -11.07
C VAL A 560 -39.09 17.22 -12.08
N GLN A 561 -38.11 17.89 -12.72
CA GLN A 561 -37.22 17.32 -13.71
C GLN A 561 -35.95 16.70 -13.10
N LEU A 562 -35.64 16.94 -11.83
CA LEU A 562 -34.59 16.22 -11.11
C LEU A 562 -35.25 15.12 -10.25
N GLY A 563 -35.14 13.88 -10.72
CA GLY A 563 -35.58 12.68 -10.02
C GLY A 563 -34.55 12.21 -9.00
N LEU A 564 -35.02 11.80 -7.83
CA LEU A 564 -34.19 11.27 -6.76
C LEU A 564 -34.52 9.78 -6.57
N GLU A 565 -33.57 8.91 -6.83
CA GLU A 565 -33.74 7.45 -6.75
C GLU A 565 -33.19 6.94 -5.41
N ILE A 566 -33.94 6.05 -4.75
CA ILE A 566 -33.53 5.40 -3.51
C ILE A 566 -33.84 3.91 -3.65
N THR A 567 -32.91 3.04 -3.25
CA THR A 567 -33.12 1.58 -3.28
C THR A 567 -34.20 1.16 -2.28
N GLU A 568 -34.87 0.03 -2.53
CA GLU A 568 -35.88 -0.53 -1.61
C GLU A 568 -35.32 -0.74 -0.18
N GLN A 569 -34.06 -1.19 -0.05
CA GLN A 569 -33.43 -1.42 1.25
C GLN A 569 -33.12 -0.13 2.03
N ASP A 570 -32.65 0.90 1.34
CA ASP A 570 -32.41 2.20 1.96
C ASP A 570 -33.74 2.83 2.39
N ALA A 571 -34.77 2.77 1.53
CA ALA A 571 -36.11 3.19 1.91
C ALA A 571 -36.60 2.45 3.16
N LEU A 572 -36.39 1.13 3.25
CA LEU A 572 -36.82 0.30 4.39
C LEU A 572 -36.17 0.66 5.73
N SER A 573 -34.91 1.07 5.71
CA SER A 573 -34.11 1.36 6.91
C SER A 573 -34.14 2.84 7.32
N SER A 574 -35.02 3.64 6.70
CA SER A 574 -35.14 5.07 6.94
C SER A 574 -35.69 5.42 8.34
N SER A 575 -35.06 6.37 9.02
CA SER A 575 -35.53 6.94 10.29
C SER A 575 -36.66 7.97 10.08
N ILE A 576 -37.30 8.39 11.18
CA ILE A 576 -38.34 9.45 11.15
C ILE A 576 -37.77 10.74 10.54
N ASP A 577 -36.51 11.07 10.80
CA ASP A 577 -35.90 12.30 10.30
C ASP A 577 -35.54 12.21 8.82
N ILE A 578 -35.15 11.04 8.32
CA ILE A 578 -34.99 10.78 6.87
C ILE A 578 -36.33 10.98 6.14
N THR A 579 -37.41 10.43 6.71
CA THR A 579 -38.76 10.56 6.14
C THR A 579 -39.19 12.03 6.01
N LYS A 580 -38.92 12.87 7.03
CA LYS A 580 -39.20 14.32 6.97
C LYS A 580 -38.44 15.01 5.84
N LYS A 581 -37.19 14.63 5.57
CA LYS A 581 -36.41 15.21 4.46
C LYS A 581 -36.96 14.81 3.10
N ILE A 582 -37.40 13.56 2.94
CA ILE A 582 -38.12 13.12 1.73
C ILE A 582 -39.38 13.97 1.53
N GLU A 583 -40.17 14.18 2.59
CA GLU A 583 -41.36 15.04 2.55
C GLU A 583 -41.03 16.49 2.18
N ALA A 584 -39.97 17.07 2.74
CA ALA A 584 -39.53 18.43 2.46
C ALA A 584 -39.10 18.62 0.99
N LEU A 585 -38.28 17.70 0.46
CA LEU A 585 -37.87 17.70 -0.94
C LEU A 585 -39.06 17.50 -1.89
N LYS A 586 -40.02 16.66 -1.51
CA LYS A 586 -41.25 16.46 -2.26
C LYS A 586 -42.17 17.69 -2.23
N ALA A 587 -42.28 18.38 -1.10
CA ALA A 587 -43.03 19.62 -0.97
C ALA A 587 -42.47 20.74 -1.87
N LYS A 588 -41.15 20.71 -2.11
CA LYS A 588 -40.48 21.56 -3.10
C LYS A 588 -40.75 21.13 -4.55
N GLY A 589 -41.28 19.93 -4.78
CA GLY A 589 -41.67 19.43 -6.11
C GLY A 589 -40.73 18.40 -6.71
N HIS A 590 -39.71 17.93 -6.00
CA HIS A 590 -38.88 16.81 -6.46
C HIS A 590 -39.70 15.52 -6.50
N ARG A 591 -39.36 14.63 -7.45
CA ARG A 591 -39.98 13.32 -7.57
C ARG A 591 -39.04 12.24 -7.05
N PHE A 592 -39.58 11.37 -6.21
CA PHE A 592 -38.84 10.21 -5.71
C PHE A 592 -39.19 8.96 -6.50
N LEU A 593 -38.16 8.16 -6.77
CA LEU A 593 -38.25 6.88 -7.43
C LEU A 593 -37.73 5.80 -6.46
N ILE A 594 -38.42 4.66 -6.41
CA ILE A 594 -37.88 3.46 -5.75
C ILE A 594 -37.11 2.67 -6.80
N ASP A 595 -35.86 2.34 -6.50
CA ASP A 595 -35.01 1.46 -7.30
C ASP A 595 -34.93 0.04 -6.73
N ASP A 596 -34.53 -0.91 -7.56
CA ASP A 596 -34.30 -2.32 -7.19
C ASP A 596 -35.54 -3.03 -6.56
N PHE A 597 -36.75 -2.63 -6.94
CA PHE A 597 -37.97 -3.17 -6.32
C PHE A 597 -38.19 -4.64 -6.70
N GLY A 598 -38.21 -5.52 -5.70
CA GLY A 598 -38.48 -6.96 -5.88
C GLY A 598 -37.32 -7.92 -5.56
N MET A 599 -36.18 -7.42 -5.09
CA MET A 599 -34.95 -8.22 -4.90
C MET A 599 -34.92 -9.09 -3.61
N GLY A 600 -35.95 -9.05 -2.75
CA GLY A 600 -36.05 -9.94 -1.58
C GLY A 600 -36.76 -9.40 -0.32
N HIS A 601 -37.19 -8.13 -0.34
CA HIS A 601 -37.86 -7.49 0.81
C HIS A 601 -39.07 -6.66 0.39
N THR A 602 -40.06 -7.24 -0.30
CA THR A 602 -41.25 -6.48 -0.75
C THR A 602 -41.99 -5.84 0.43
N SER A 603 -41.73 -4.57 0.68
CA SER A 603 -42.40 -3.83 1.76
C SER A 603 -43.45 -2.89 1.19
N LEU A 604 -44.64 -3.45 1.02
CA LEU A 604 -45.85 -2.72 0.64
C LEU A 604 -46.13 -1.50 1.55
N VAL A 605 -45.53 -1.47 2.75
CA VAL A 605 -45.64 -0.38 3.73
C VAL A 605 -45.21 0.96 3.12
N TYR A 606 -44.09 1.01 2.39
CA TYR A 606 -43.62 2.27 1.81
C TYR A 606 -44.44 2.73 0.62
N LEU A 607 -45.01 1.82 -0.17
CA LEU A 607 -45.92 2.19 -1.25
C LEU A 607 -47.20 2.85 -0.73
N GLN A 608 -47.65 2.51 0.50
CA GLN A 608 -48.82 3.13 1.13
C GLN A 608 -48.60 4.60 1.51
N THR A 609 -47.36 5.01 1.78
CA THR A 609 -47.04 6.39 2.17
C THR A 609 -47.27 7.41 1.04
N LYS A 610 -47.39 6.93 -0.20
CA LYS A 610 -47.45 7.75 -1.43
C LYS A 610 -46.23 8.65 -1.63
N TYR A 611 -45.11 8.44 -0.93
CA TYR A 611 -43.91 9.27 -1.10
C TYR A 611 -43.31 9.15 -2.50
N PHE A 612 -43.39 7.96 -3.09
CA PHE A 612 -42.77 7.65 -4.38
C PHE A 612 -43.74 7.81 -5.54
N ASN A 613 -43.24 8.38 -6.63
CA ASN A 613 -44.02 8.61 -7.85
C ASN A 613 -43.81 7.52 -8.89
N ILE A 614 -42.68 6.82 -8.80
CA ILE A 614 -42.22 5.84 -9.78
C ILE A 614 -41.59 4.67 -9.03
N VAL A 615 -41.86 3.46 -9.50
CA VAL A 615 -41.22 2.23 -9.04
C VAL A 615 -40.47 1.62 -10.22
N LYS A 616 -39.17 1.38 -10.06
CA LYS A 616 -38.32 0.69 -11.02
C LYS A 616 -38.29 -0.80 -10.66
N LEU A 617 -38.69 -1.65 -11.60
CA LEU A 617 -38.69 -3.11 -11.42
C LEU A 617 -37.31 -3.66 -11.76
N ASP A 618 -36.71 -4.34 -10.80
CA ASP A 618 -35.37 -4.92 -10.95
C ASP A 618 -35.29 -5.98 -12.06
N GLY A 619 -34.08 -6.14 -12.61
CA GLY A 619 -33.76 -7.13 -13.63
C GLY A 619 -34.05 -8.58 -13.23
N SER A 620 -34.00 -8.93 -11.95
CA SER A 620 -34.35 -10.28 -11.48
C SER A 620 -35.82 -10.65 -11.77
N LEU A 621 -36.73 -9.67 -11.82
CA LEU A 621 -38.12 -9.86 -12.20
C LEU A 621 -38.31 -9.80 -13.71
N THR A 622 -37.70 -8.82 -14.37
CA THR A 622 -38.01 -8.50 -15.78
C THR A 622 -37.31 -9.41 -16.79
N ARG A 623 -36.11 -9.94 -16.50
CA ARG A 623 -35.32 -10.73 -17.48
C ARG A 623 -36.06 -11.94 -18.03
N ASP A 624 -36.66 -12.73 -17.15
CA ASP A 624 -37.32 -14.00 -17.52
C ASP A 624 -38.84 -13.87 -17.65
N VAL A 625 -39.37 -12.65 -17.82
CA VAL A 625 -40.82 -12.40 -17.89
C VAL A 625 -41.54 -13.16 -19.00
N ILE A 626 -40.85 -13.57 -20.06
CA ILE A 626 -41.46 -14.33 -21.17
C ILE A 626 -41.70 -15.80 -20.76
N HIS A 627 -40.80 -16.36 -19.94
CA HIS A 627 -40.75 -17.80 -19.66
C HIS A 627 -41.13 -18.17 -18.23
N ASN A 628 -41.15 -17.20 -17.31
CA ASN A 628 -41.45 -17.40 -15.90
C ASN A 628 -42.83 -16.80 -15.56
N GLU A 629 -43.83 -17.68 -15.46
CA GLU A 629 -45.21 -17.28 -15.09
C GLU A 629 -45.27 -16.59 -13.72
N THR A 630 -44.47 -17.03 -12.75
CA THR A 630 -44.41 -16.40 -11.43
C THR A 630 -43.96 -14.95 -11.52
N ASN A 631 -42.92 -14.65 -12.32
CA ASN A 631 -42.48 -13.27 -12.52
C ASN A 631 -43.57 -12.43 -13.22
N ARG A 632 -44.29 -13.01 -14.20
CA ARG A 632 -45.41 -12.31 -14.87
C ARG A 632 -46.51 -11.95 -13.88
N ASP A 633 -46.90 -12.88 -13.01
CA ASP A 633 -47.95 -12.66 -12.00
C ASP A 633 -47.54 -11.63 -10.95
N ILE A 634 -46.27 -11.65 -10.52
CA ILE A 634 -45.71 -10.64 -9.61
C ILE A 634 -45.75 -9.26 -10.27
N ILE A 635 -45.26 -9.14 -11.51
CA ILE A 635 -45.26 -7.87 -12.25
C ILE A 635 -46.69 -7.38 -12.46
N ALA A 636 -47.63 -8.25 -12.86
CA ALA A 636 -49.04 -7.89 -13.02
C ALA A 636 -49.65 -7.36 -11.71
N SER A 637 -49.31 -7.97 -10.58
CA SER A 637 -49.75 -7.54 -9.25
C SER A 637 -49.18 -6.16 -8.88
N ILE A 638 -47.90 -5.92 -9.17
CA ILE A 638 -47.26 -4.61 -8.94
C ILE A 638 -47.88 -3.54 -9.85
N VAL A 639 -48.18 -3.87 -11.12
CA VAL A 639 -48.89 -2.97 -12.04
C VAL A 639 -50.29 -2.63 -11.55
N TYR A 640 -51.03 -3.62 -11.08
CA TYR A 640 -52.33 -3.38 -10.46
C TYR A 640 -52.22 -2.44 -9.25
N LEU A 641 -51.24 -2.67 -8.39
CA LEU A 641 -50.97 -1.81 -7.24
C LEU A 641 -50.58 -0.38 -7.66
N GLY A 642 -49.78 -0.23 -8.71
CA GLY A 642 -49.39 1.06 -9.29
C GLY A 642 -50.60 1.88 -9.74
N ARG A 643 -51.57 1.23 -10.40
CA ARG A 643 -52.83 1.88 -10.79
C ARG A 643 -53.65 2.31 -9.58
N SER A 644 -53.73 1.49 -8.54
CA SER A 644 -54.49 1.77 -7.31
C SER A 644 -53.86 2.90 -6.48
N LEU A 645 -52.54 2.89 -6.32
CA LEU A 645 -51.78 3.85 -5.50
C LEU A 645 -51.28 5.07 -6.29
N LYS A 646 -51.50 5.10 -7.61
CA LYS A 646 -51.14 6.18 -8.55
C LYS A 646 -49.64 6.44 -8.69
N PHE A 647 -48.83 5.37 -8.71
CA PHE A 647 -47.42 5.45 -9.12
C PHE A 647 -47.22 4.86 -10.51
N LYS A 648 -46.20 5.34 -11.23
CA LYS A 648 -45.80 4.79 -12.53
C LYS A 648 -44.75 3.68 -12.36
N ILE A 649 -44.66 2.80 -13.35
CA ILE A 649 -43.71 1.68 -13.31
C ILE A 649 -42.74 1.77 -14.48
N ILE A 650 -41.44 1.71 -14.17
CA ILE A 650 -40.36 1.55 -15.14
C ILE A 650 -39.86 0.11 -15.03
N ALA A 651 -39.84 -0.63 -16.12
CA ALA A 651 -39.21 -1.94 -16.15
C ALA A 651 -37.74 -1.80 -16.56
N GLU A 652 -36.84 -2.29 -15.72
CA GLU A 652 -35.41 -2.29 -16.03
C GLU A 652 -34.98 -3.56 -16.76
N TYR A 653 -33.73 -3.59 -17.22
CA TYR A 653 -33.12 -4.76 -17.88
C TYR A 653 -33.90 -5.23 -19.12
N VAL A 654 -34.50 -4.30 -19.87
CA VAL A 654 -35.21 -4.59 -21.12
C VAL A 654 -34.22 -4.68 -22.28
N GLU A 655 -33.90 -5.90 -22.70
CA GLU A 655 -32.82 -6.17 -23.68
C GLU A 655 -33.33 -6.51 -25.09
N ASN A 656 -34.59 -6.93 -25.22
CA ASN A 656 -35.17 -7.28 -26.52
C ASN A 656 -36.65 -6.87 -26.65
N GLU A 657 -37.12 -6.84 -27.90
CA GLU A 657 -38.47 -6.42 -28.27
C GLU A 657 -39.58 -7.28 -27.67
N ALA A 658 -39.38 -8.61 -27.62
CA ALA A 658 -40.37 -9.53 -27.07
C ALA A 658 -40.61 -9.28 -25.56
N GLN A 659 -39.53 -9.00 -24.81
CA GLN A 659 -39.58 -8.67 -23.40
C GLN A 659 -40.33 -7.34 -23.19
N ARG A 660 -39.99 -6.30 -23.97
CA ARG A 660 -40.70 -5.02 -23.99
C ARG A 660 -42.19 -5.21 -24.24
N ASP A 661 -42.55 -5.99 -25.26
CA ASP A 661 -43.95 -6.17 -25.66
C ASP A 661 -44.77 -6.87 -24.58
N GLU A 662 -44.18 -7.86 -23.91
CA GLU A 662 -44.83 -8.53 -22.78
C GLU A 662 -44.99 -7.59 -21.57
N LEU A 663 -43.94 -6.86 -21.19
CA LEU A 663 -44.01 -5.87 -20.11
C LEU A 663 -45.01 -4.73 -20.42
N LYS A 664 -45.10 -4.32 -21.69
CA LYS A 664 -46.09 -3.35 -22.18
C LYS A 664 -47.52 -3.87 -22.06
N LYS A 665 -47.77 -5.15 -22.36
CA LYS A 665 -49.08 -5.81 -22.16
C LYS A 665 -49.45 -5.91 -20.68
N LEU A 666 -48.50 -6.29 -19.83
CA LEU A 666 -48.69 -6.36 -18.38
C LEU A 666 -49.01 -4.98 -17.79
N GLY A 667 -48.52 -3.92 -18.45
CA GLY A 667 -48.92 -2.54 -18.21
C GLY A 667 -47.85 -1.69 -17.53
N CYS A 668 -46.57 -2.00 -17.72
CA CYS A 668 -45.46 -1.11 -17.38
C CYS A 668 -45.56 0.21 -18.18
N ASP A 669 -45.20 1.35 -17.59
CA ASP A 669 -45.36 2.68 -18.20
C ASP A 669 -44.14 3.12 -19.02
N ALA A 670 -42.96 2.67 -18.61
CA ALA A 670 -41.70 2.95 -19.30
C ALA A 670 -40.71 1.79 -19.15
N PHE A 671 -39.62 1.87 -19.91
CA PHE A 671 -38.64 0.83 -20.07
C PHE A 671 -37.23 1.43 -20.06
N GLN A 672 -36.31 0.73 -19.39
CA GLN A 672 -34.88 1.02 -19.33
C GLN A 672 -34.11 -0.26 -19.62
N GLY A 673 -33.16 -0.22 -20.56
CA GLY A 673 -32.36 -1.41 -20.89
C GLY A 673 -31.65 -1.31 -22.24
N TYR A 674 -30.86 -2.34 -22.55
CA TYR A 674 -29.96 -2.34 -23.70
C TYR A 674 -30.67 -2.46 -25.05
N LEU A 675 -31.97 -2.75 -25.06
CA LEU A 675 -32.81 -2.60 -26.26
C LEU A 675 -32.73 -1.18 -26.83
N TYR A 676 -32.69 -0.17 -25.96
CA TYR A 676 -32.69 1.23 -26.36
C TYR A 676 -31.28 1.81 -26.40
N SER A 677 -30.57 1.76 -25.27
CA SER A 677 -29.18 2.19 -25.19
C SER A 677 -28.51 1.69 -23.91
N LYS A 678 -27.20 1.51 -23.99
CA LYS A 678 -26.34 1.40 -22.81
C LYS A 678 -26.21 2.79 -22.15
N PRO A 679 -25.64 2.90 -20.94
CA PRO A 679 -25.24 4.20 -20.42
C PRO A 679 -24.23 4.88 -21.36
N ILE A 680 -24.56 6.09 -21.82
CA ILE A 680 -23.82 6.84 -22.84
C ILE A 680 -23.40 8.22 -22.34
N LYS A 681 -22.44 8.88 -23.02
CA LYS A 681 -22.04 10.24 -22.66
C LYS A 681 -23.13 11.26 -23.01
N LEU A 682 -23.07 12.47 -22.43
CA LEU A 682 -24.06 13.52 -22.67
C LEU A 682 -24.22 13.87 -24.16
N ASP A 683 -23.12 14.00 -24.90
CA ASP A 683 -23.16 14.33 -26.33
C ASP A 683 -23.85 13.24 -27.16
N GLU A 684 -23.62 11.98 -26.77
CA GLU A 684 -24.26 10.82 -27.37
C GLU A 684 -25.75 10.77 -27.01
N LEU A 685 -26.11 11.09 -25.76
CA LEU A 685 -27.51 11.20 -25.31
C LEU A 685 -28.26 12.27 -26.11
N MET A 686 -27.68 13.45 -26.28
CA MET A 686 -28.28 14.53 -27.08
C MET A 686 -28.52 14.11 -28.53
N SER A 687 -27.56 13.38 -29.11
CA SER A 687 -27.66 12.86 -30.48
C SER A 687 -28.73 11.77 -30.58
N TRP A 688 -28.78 10.88 -29.59
CA TRP A 688 -29.77 9.81 -29.49
C TRP A 688 -31.19 10.38 -29.38
N ILE A 689 -31.44 11.35 -28.48
CA ILE A 689 -32.75 11.99 -28.33
C ILE A 689 -33.24 12.63 -29.64
N LYS A 690 -32.35 13.30 -30.39
CA LYS A 690 -32.67 13.91 -31.68
C LYS A 690 -33.01 12.88 -32.76
N GLY A 691 -32.26 11.77 -32.80
CA GLY A 691 -32.46 10.68 -33.75
C GLY A 691 -33.77 9.91 -33.51
N SER A 692 -34.09 9.62 -32.24
CA SER A 692 -35.33 8.94 -31.85
C SER A 692 -36.61 9.74 -32.16
N GLY A 693 -36.49 11.04 -32.47
CA GLY A 693 -37.61 11.90 -32.87
C GLY A 693 -37.93 11.87 -34.37
N HIS A 694 -37.21 11.11 -35.20
CA HIS A 694 -37.39 11.08 -36.66
C HIS A 694 -37.94 9.75 -37.22
N GLU A 695 -38.23 8.76 -36.38
CA GLU A 695 -38.94 7.53 -36.78
C GLU A 695 -40.34 7.54 -36.13
N SER A 696 -41.27 8.27 -36.74
CA SER A 696 -42.70 8.22 -36.43
C SER A 696 -43.51 7.99 -37.69
#